data_AF-A0A251WG70-F1
#
_entry.id   AF-A0A251WG70-F1
#
_cell.length_a   1.000
_cell.length_b   1.000
_cell.length_c   1.000
_cell.angle_alpha   90.00
_cell.angle_beta   90.00
_cell.angle_gamma   90.00
#
_symmetry.space_group_name_H-M   'P 1'
#
loop_
_entity.id
_entity.type
_entity.pdbx_description
1 polymer ?
#
loop_
_entity_poly.entity_id
_entity_poly.type
_entity_poly.pdbx_seq_one_letter_code
_entity_poly.pdbx_strand_id
1 'polypeptide(L)'
;MPANLNNNSFATATNITTTAGSSPLTGSLSTTVGGDLADYYRFSLSSGSNLKIVLNGLTGDAKLSLYRRTDSAVATESDLVQNLPTNNQGRLSDVIVLNDAAAVAGTYYLKVDLDPSAPTADYNLSVVTSSSESSGSILWRNSSANVFAPWKIQDTTIVGTSSQTISGDYVLVGTGDFDGDGNNDFFWQNRNPSSSEYGTVAIWWTNDGMTYAPGSAAIRDSLGNIIKVGQEWNVQSLKDLDGNGTADILWRNLASGDIAMWLMGKDPQTGVPTISGGTILNRALGFTLPTSSGWDVVGVNNVDGQFGADVLWKNRFSNQVALWTLSSTAILSATVLPIQPPLDYKIIGFVDVSGDGQADIVWRSDQRNQLAIWKMNGTTLVDSVAYSVPSAYKVVAVKDLNGDGIADFLWRNTDNGQGGTYGWLMGGGNNGLAYKAALQLSFANGNTPVVGAAYEVLGVHDFDGFNNTTSQILWRGQGGDVYVWKMDGLTIVESKLLSSSTGSAWQLPSLNYGDYKEPQFGVVQLASQFQTIGGSSSVEAFDIGVLNNKGTYTDTVSNRNNKTDWYKFKVLQSTDFKASDGNTSVSLELFKADANGNFTTTSVPYPTEGGTITLDTGTYYLKVNAGGISNGLLPYTLNIEGVPRTIDVFGTNFRLAETTATTAPTDNTIFSTDLPDVTNTNTPEKKTVRSFLTIKNGGTVKTGSFKVRYYLSRTATIDPNNVNTVLLKTVNVTNGVDPVVAGSQDPNTGTITLTEDLVLPDGQNLDPKKFWTRDAGTYYIGAVIDADNNLAEGAEGELNNSNRGNFLDSSSFVANNVQVFELVGQSFSIANPKVFVPGDNDGLVINYTVQNQGRRSITSNNKFNIQFVLSKDNIINNSDDSILASAVAELGNLPGSTPSGPGTSGPQTYTIFLPDSLDAFWKQYSGGGTQTVYVGMKIDSANFIEESVEDNNFSQGLGIDFATFQVNLGAP
;
A
#
# COMPACT_ATOMS: atom_id res chain seq x y z
N MET A 1 22.35 17.28 7.85
CA MET A 1 22.75 17.92 9.11
C MET A 1 23.22 19.34 8.83
N PRO A 2 22.43 20.38 9.11
CA PRO A 2 22.93 21.75 9.00
C PRO A 2 23.19 22.38 10.38
N ALA A 3 24.41 22.90 10.54
CA ALA A 3 24.91 23.87 11.51
C ALA A 3 24.55 23.69 13.01
N ASN A 4 25.51 23.22 13.81
CA ASN A 4 25.55 23.55 15.25
C ASN A 4 25.59 25.07 15.40
N LEU A 5 24.49 25.67 15.86
CA LEU A 5 24.31 27.11 16.02
C LEU A 5 24.92 27.65 17.32
N ASN A 6 26.03 27.06 17.77
CA ASN A 6 26.62 27.29 19.09
C ASN A 6 26.79 28.78 19.46
N ASN A 7 26.10 29.21 20.51
CA ASN A 7 26.23 30.53 21.16
C ASN A 7 25.95 31.71 20.21
N ASN A 8 24.97 31.58 19.33
CA ASN A 8 24.47 32.73 18.58
C ASN A 8 23.73 33.71 19.53
N SER A 9 23.34 34.87 19.01
CA SER A 9 22.72 35.96 19.76
C SER A 9 21.82 36.76 18.82
N PHE A 10 21.05 37.72 19.32
CA PHE A 10 20.29 38.62 18.43
C PHE A 10 21.16 39.27 17.33
N ALA A 11 22.42 39.59 17.62
CA ALA A 11 23.32 40.22 16.64
C ALA A 11 23.80 39.25 15.55
N THR A 12 23.92 37.97 15.89
CA THR A 12 24.42 36.90 15.04
C THR A 12 23.33 35.91 14.62
N ALA A 13 22.06 36.30 14.79
CA ALA A 13 20.90 35.44 14.56
C ALA A 13 20.86 34.93 13.12
N THR A 14 20.58 33.63 12.98
CA THR A 14 20.56 32.94 11.70
C THR A 14 19.42 33.46 10.83
N ASN A 15 19.71 33.89 9.60
CA ASN A 15 18.65 34.26 8.65
C ASN A 15 17.86 33.02 8.24
N ILE A 16 16.54 33.10 8.34
CA ILE A 16 15.64 32.06 7.88
C ILE A 16 14.71 32.64 6.80
N THR A 17 14.44 31.86 5.76
CA THR A 17 13.54 32.23 4.67
C THR A 17 12.10 31.91 5.06
N THR A 18 11.17 32.85 4.87
CA THR A 18 9.74 32.71 5.25
C THR A 18 8.87 32.10 4.16
N THR A 19 9.41 31.24 3.30
CA THR A 19 8.62 30.59 2.26
C THR A 19 7.78 29.47 2.86
N ALA A 20 6.51 29.38 2.46
CA ALA A 20 5.70 28.18 2.66
C ALA A 20 6.48 26.95 2.11
N GLY A 21 6.49 25.84 2.86
CA GLY A 21 7.20 24.61 2.46
C GLY A 21 8.73 24.59 2.74
N SER A 22 9.26 25.44 3.62
CA SER A 22 10.69 25.35 4.02
C SER A 22 10.94 24.26 5.07
N SER A 23 12.08 23.55 4.96
CA SER A 23 12.49 22.50 5.90
C SER A 23 12.56 23.00 7.35
N PRO A 24 12.05 22.25 8.38
CA PRO A 24 12.23 22.74 9.73
C PRO A 24 13.72 22.75 10.03
N LEU A 25 14.14 23.79 10.72
CA LEU A 25 15.50 23.92 11.20
C LEU A 25 15.64 23.00 12.40
N THR A 26 16.63 22.13 12.37
CA THR A 26 16.99 21.29 13.52
C THR A 26 17.96 22.06 14.40
N GLY A 27 17.81 21.94 15.71
CA GLY A 27 18.72 22.52 16.70
C GLY A 27 18.84 21.65 17.95
N SER A 28 19.88 21.90 18.75
CA SER A 28 20.20 21.13 19.94
C SER A 28 20.76 22.05 21.03
N LEU A 29 20.12 22.06 22.19
CA LEU A 29 20.52 22.82 23.37
C LEU A 29 21.09 21.89 24.46
N SER A 30 22.05 22.37 25.24
CA SER A 30 22.67 21.61 26.32
C SER A 30 23.24 22.50 27.44
N THR A 31 23.03 22.06 28.69
CA THR A 31 23.65 22.65 29.89
C THR A 31 25.10 22.21 30.14
N THR A 32 25.66 21.33 29.29
CA THR A 32 27.04 20.84 29.43
C THR A 32 28.03 22.01 29.30
N VAL A 33 29.19 21.94 29.97
CA VAL A 33 30.21 23.01 29.90
C VAL A 33 30.64 23.25 28.45
N GLY A 34 30.33 24.43 27.91
CA GLY A 34 30.55 24.80 26.50
C GLY A 34 29.41 24.44 25.54
N GLY A 35 28.29 23.92 26.07
CA GLY A 35 27.04 23.68 25.35
C GLY A 35 26.23 24.96 25.15
N ASP A 36 25.25 24.88 24.25
CA ASP A 36 24.41 26.00 23.86
C ASP A 36 23.13 26.07 24.70
N LEU A 37 22.85 27.23 25.28
CA LEU A 37 21.66 27.43 26.11
C LEU A 37 20.51 28.09 25.36
N ALA A 38 20.78 28.76 24.24
CA ALA A 38 19.76 29.44 23.48
C ALA A 38 20.18 29.67 22.03
N ASP A 39 19.23 29.40 21.14
CA ASP A 39 19.39 29.59 19.71
C ASP A 39 18.57 30.77 19.19
N TYR A 40 19.19 31.60 18.35
CA TYR A 40 18.61 32.84 17.82
C TYR A 40 18.47 32.81 16.30
N TYR A 41 17.26 33.08 15.82
CA TYR A 41 16.94 33.15 14.38
C TYR A 41 16.34 34.51 14.03
N ARG A 42 16.41 34.91 12.76
CA ARG A 42 15.81 36.16 12.27
C ARG A 42 15.21 36.03 10.88
N PHE A 43 14.13 36.75 10.65
CA PHE A 43 13.47 36.87 9.35
C PHE A 43 12.83 38.25 9.18
N SER A 44 12.41 38.58 7.96
CA SER A 44 11.77 39.86 7.66
C SER A 44 10.45 39.66 6.93
N LEU A 45 9.43 40.42 7.32
CA LEU A 45 8.15 40.51 6.61
C LEU A 45 8.09 41.83 5.84
N SER A 46 7.76 41.76 4.54
CA SER A 46 7.68 42.91 3.64
C SER A 46 6.33 43.63 3.70
N SER A 47 5.27 42.95 4.16
CA SER A 47 3.91 43.46 4.32
C SER A 47 3.23 42.84 5.54
N GLY A 48 2.01 43.27 5.87
CA GLY A 48 1.14 42.55 6.81
C GLY A 48 1.01 41.08 6.39
N SER A 49 1.29 40.13 7.28
CA SER A 49 1.15 38.69 7.01
C SER A 49 0.80 37.97 8.30
N ASN A 50 -0.02 36.92 8.24
CA ASN A 50 -0.19 36.02 9.37
C ASN A 50 1.11 35.24 9.57
N LEU A 51 1.46 34.98 10.82
CA LEU A 51 2.73 34.34 11.18
C LEU A 51 2.46 33.18 12.12
N LYS A 52 2.88 31.97 11.71
CA LYS A 52 2.89 30.76 12.53
C LYS A 52 4.32 30.30 12.71
N ILE A 53 4.74 30.08 13.95
CA ILE A 53 6.03 29.51 14.31
C ILE A 53 5.77 28.27 15.15
N VAL A 54 6.33 27.13 14.76
CA VAL A 54 6.19 25.87 15.49
C VAL A 54 7.57 25.39 15.89
N LEU A 55 7.75 25.14 17.18
CA LEU A 55 8.84 24.38 17.77
C LEU A 55 8.27 23.00 18.12
N ASN A 56 8.84 21.91 17.62
CA ASN A 56 8.40 20.54 17.93
C ASN A 56 9.58 19.57 17.94
N GLY A 57 9.31 18.27 18.13
CA GLY A 57 10.37 17.25 18.20
C GLY A 57 11.25 17.38 19.44
N LEU A 58 10.74 18.00 20.51
CA LEU A 58 11.50 18.30 21.73
C LEU A 58 11.95 17.04 22.48
N THR A 59 13.26 16.83 22.63
CA THR A 59 13.80 15.76 23.49
C THR A 59 13.94 16.15 24.97
N GLY A 60 13.78 17.45 25.26
CA GLY A 60 13.73 18.04 26.60
C GLY A 60 13.01 19.40 26.55
N ASP A 61 12.68 19.96 27.71
CA ASP A 61 11.86 21.18 27.78
C ASP A 61 12.65 22.40 27.29
N ALA A 62 12.10 23.10 26.30
CA ALA A 62 12.65 24.33 25.75
C ALA A 62 11.50 25.29 25.44
N LYS A 63 11.84 26.58 25.46
CA LYS A 63 10.90 27.69 25.33
C LYS A 63 11.13 28.42 24.02
N LEU A 64 10.04 28.74 23.32
CA LEU A 64 10.06 29.62 22.16
C LEU A 64 9.63 31.06 22.53
N SER A 65 10.39 32.06 22.08
CA SER A 65 10.10 33.50 22.29
C SER A 65 10.23 34.29 20.97
N LEU A 66 9.32 35.25 20.74
CA LEU A 66 9.29 36.11 19.54
C LEU A 66 9.53 37.59 19.88
N TYR A 67 10.42 38.22 19.12
CA TYR A 67 10.81 39.62 19.27
C TYR A 67 10.64 40.34 17.93
N ARG A 68 10.39 41.65 17.98
CA ARG A 68 10.09 42.43 16.77
C ARG A 68 10.77 43.79 16.77
N ARG A 69 11.40 44.15 15.64
CA ARG A 69 11.89 45.52 15.36
C ARG A 69 11.36 46.05 14.02
N THR A 70 11.03 47.34 14.01
CA THR A 70 10.57 48.07 12.80
C THR A 70 11.67 48.93 12.17
N ASP A 71 12.83 49.04 12.81
CA ASP A 71 14.00 49.74 12.30
C ASP A 71 15.13 48.75 11.95
N SER A 72 16.31 49.26 11.58
CA SER A 72 17.45 48.44 11.17
C SER A 72 18.37 48.03 12.33
N ALA A 73 17.98 48.23 13.60
CA ALA A 73 18.81 47.86 14.74
C ALA A 73 18.57 46.41 15.18
N VAL A 74 19.56 45.84 15.87
CA VAL A 74 19.51 44.48 16.43
C VAL A 74 18.48 44.43 17.58
N ALA A 75 17.72 43.33 17.67
CA ALA A 75 16.76 43.14 18.75
C ALA A 75 17.42 42.96 20.13
N THR A 76 16.67 43.30 21.16
CA THR A 76 17.03 43.15 22.56
C THR A 76 15.89 42.47 23.32
N GLU A 77 16.14 42.03 24.56
CA GLU A 77 15.11 41.39 25.39
C GLU A 77 13.90 42.29 25.66
N SER A 78 14.03 43.62 25.54
CA SER A 78 12.90 44.55 25.67
C SER A 78 11.98 44.62 24.44
N ASP A 79 12.38 44.05 23.30
CA ASP A 79 11.60 44.01 22.06
C ASP A 79 10.65 42.80 21.99
N LEU A 80 10.41 42.14 23.12
CA LEU A 80 9.57 40.96 23.26
C LEU A 80 8.11 41.29 22.90
N VAL A 81 7.53 40.51 21.99
CA VAL A 81 6.10 40.57 21.70
C VAL A 81 5.38 39.76 22.79
N GLN A 82 4.67 40.43 23.71
CA GLN A 82 3.97 39.76 24.82
C GLN A 82 2.76 38.96 24.33
N ASN A 83 2.78 37.62 24.54
CA ASN A 83 1.65 36.73 24.84
C ASN A 83 2.03 35.25 24.63
N LEU A 84 2.83 34.67 25.53
CA LEU A 84 3.02 33.21 25.57
C LEU A 84 2.92 32.72 27.02
N PRO A 85 2.25 31.59 27.29
CA PRO A 85 2.22 30.97 28.60
C PRO A 85 3.65 30.75 29.11
N THR A 86 3.90 31.16 30.36
CA THR A 86 5.24 31.18 30.97
C THR A 86 5.58 29.89 31.72
N ASN A 87 4.90 28.78 31.39
CA ASN A 87 5.17 27.47 31.98
C ASN A 87 4.96 26.35 30.96
N ASN A 88 5.96 26.11 30.10
CA ASN A 88 6.05 24.78 29.50
C ASN A 88 6.40 23.82 30.67
N GLN A 89 5.47 22.94 31.04
CA GLN A 89 5.72 21.85 31.97
C GLN A 89 5.39 20.57 31.21
N GLY A 90 6.25 20.22 30.25
CA GLY A 90 6.20 18.93 29.56
C GLY A 90 5.35 18.86 28.28
N ARG A 91 5.37 19.88 27.41
CA ARG A 91 4.88 19.74 26.01
C ARG A 91 6.02 19.32 25.07
N LEU A 92 5.72 18.49 24.07
CA LEU A 92 6.64 18.11 22.99
C LEU A 92 6.76 19.18 21.89
N SER A 93 6.00 20.28 22.02
CA SER A 93 5.94 21.40 21.09
C SER A 93 5.58 22.72 21.77
N ASP A 94 6.01 23.83 21.16
CA ASP A 94 5.62 25.20 21.43
C ASP A 94 5.17 25.86 20.11
N VAL A 95 4.08 26.64 20.13
CA VAL A 95 3.55 27.29 18.93
C VAL A 95 3.29 28.76 19.21
N ILE A 96 3.79 29.65 18.33
CA ILE A 96 3.45 31.07 18.31
C ILE A 96 2.61 31.32 17.07
N VAL A 97 1.43 31.90 17.26
CA VAL A 97 0.58 32.35 16.17
C VAL A 97 0.22 33.81 16.36
N LEU A 98 0.49 34.64 15.34
CA LEU A 98 0.05 36.02 15.27
C LEU A 98 -0.96 36.16 14.13
N ASN A 99 -2.22 36.35 14.50
CA ASN A 99 -3.37 36.42 13.61
C ASN A 99 -4.03 37.80 13.72
N ASP A 100 -3.51 38.75 12.94
CA ASP A 100 -4.19 40.00 12.58
C ASP A 100 -3.24 40.82 11.71
N ALA A 101 -3.73 41.89 11.09
CA ALA A 101 -2.94 42.94 10.42
C ALA A 101 -1.82 43.60 11.30
N ALA A 102 -1.57 43.07 12.51
CA ALA A 102 -0.54 43.44 13.48
C ALA A 102 0.86 42.86 13.19
N ALA A 103 1.02 41.82 12.37
CA ALA A 103 2.34 41.46 11.85
C ALA A 103 2.75 42.45 10.75
N VAL A 104 2.93 43.71 11.17
CA VAL A 104 3.32 44.80 10.30
C VAL A 104 4.74 44.54 9.80
N ALA A 105 5.05 45.05 8.60
CA ALA A 105 6.38 44.93 8.01
C ALA A 105 7.49 45.24 9.03
N GLY A 106 8.56 44.46 9.02
CA GLY A 106 9.61 44.55 10.01
C GLY A 106 10.50 43.32 10.07
N THR A 107 11.52 43.38 10.91
CA THR A 107 12.43 42.27 11.19
C THR A 107 12.03 41.62 12.50
N TYR A 108 11.84 40.31 12.47
CA TYR A 108 11.47 39.49 13.61
C TYR A 108 12.66 38.63 14.02
N TYR A 109 12.74 38.34 15.31
CA TYR A 109 13.75 37.47 15.89
C TYR A 109 13.08 36.41 16.74
N LEU A 110 13.57 35.18 16.64
CA LEU A 110 13.15 34.06 17.47
C LEU A 110 14.28 33.71 18.42
N LYS A 111 13.91 33.32 19.63
CA LYS A 111 14.81 32.73 20.61
C LYS A 111 14.21 31.39 21.05
N VAL A 112 14.99 30.33 20.95
CA VAL A 112 14.67 29.02 21.52
C VAL A 112 15.61 28.84 22.72
N ASP A 113 15.09 28.86 23.94
CA ASP A 113 15.88 28.77 25.17
C ASP A 113 15.61 27.50 25.97
N LEU A 114 16.68 26.84 26.43
CA LEU A 114 16.58 25.60 27.19
C LEU A 114 16.00 25.89 28.58
N ASP A 115 15.00 25.11 29.00
CA ASP A 115 14.48 25.26 30.35
C ASP A 115 15.57 24.90 31.39
N PRO A 116 15.75 25.68 32.47
CA PRO A 116 16.75 25.39 33.49
C PRO A 116 16.63 24.01 34.15
N SER A 117 15.48 23.35 34.05
CA SER A 117 15.23 22.00 34.56
C SER A 117 15.62 20.87 33.59
N ALA A 118 15.91 21.17 32.32
CA ALA A 118 16.26 20.19 31.28
C ALA A 118 17.79 20.14 31.03
N PRO A 119 18.42 18.95 30.94
CA PRO A 119 19.86 18.84 30.68
C PRO A 119 20.23 19.09 29.19
N THR A 120 19.37 18.67 28.27
CA THR A 120 19.47 18.83 26.81
C THR A 120 18.09 18.95 26.18
N ALA A 121 17.98 19.61 25.03
CA ALA A 121 16.77 19.60 24.21
C ALA A 121 17.13 19.71 22.72
N ASP A 122 16.87 18.65 21.95
CA ASP A 122 16.84 18.69 20.49
C ASP A 122 15.47 19.17 20.04
N TYR A 123 15.39 19.91 18.94
CA TYR A 123 14.14 20.46 18.46
C TYR A 123 14.14 20.67 16.93
N ASN A 124 12.93 20.82 16.40
CA ASN A 124 12.61 21.23 15.05
C ASN A 124 11.88 22.57 15.11
N LEU A 125 12.32 23.56 14.32
CA LEU A 125 11.72 24.89 14.26
C LEU A 125 11.24 25.19 12.84
N SER A 126 9.96 25.55 12.69
CA SER A 126 9.38 25.98 11.42
C SER A 126 8.72 27.36 11.54
N VAL A 127 8.82 28.15 10.47
CA VAL A 127 8.21 29.48 10.37
C VAL A 127 7.45 29.57 9.08
N VAL A 128 6.14 29.78 9.18
CA VAL A 128 5.22 29.86 8.05
C VAL A 128 4.52 31.20 8.09
N THR A 129 4.43 31.85 6.93
CA THR A 129 3.72 33.12 6.78
C THR A 129 2.66 33.00 5.69
N SER A 130 1.47 33.54 5.90
CA SER A 130 0.44 33.66 4.85
C SER A 130 0.02 35.11 4.66
N SER A 131 -0.25 35.50 3.42
CA SER A 131 -0.65 36.86 3.05
C SER A 131 -2.15 37.13 3.15
N SER A 132 -2.95 36.11 3.47
CA SER A 132 -4.40 36.17 3.58
C SER A 132 -4.82 35.76 4.99
N GLU A 133 -5.83 36.45 5.55
CA GLU A 133 -6.71 35.81 6.51
C GLU A 133 -7.32 34.63 5.76
N SER A 134 -6.84 33.41 6.03
CA SER A 134 -7.60 32.26 5.61
C SER A 134 -8.99 32.43 6.20
N SER A 135 -10.03 32.21 5.43
CA SER A 135 -11.39 32.29 5.95
C SER A 135 -12.01 30.96 5.63
N GLY A 136 -12.21 30.15 6.67
CA GLY A 136 -12.70 28.81 6.47
C GLY A 136 -14.05 28.89 5.79
N SER A 137 -14.14 28.18 4.68
CA SER A 137 -15.28 28.28 3.78
C SER A 137 -16.04 26.97 3.79
N ILE A 138 -17.32 27.02 4.09
CA ILE A 138 -18.21 25.86 3.99
C ILE A 138 -18.92 25.93 2.66
N LEU A 139 -18.68 24.98 1.76
CA LEU A 139 -19.45 24.89 0.52
C LEU A 139 -20.74 24.11 0.74
N TRP A 140 -21.89 24.75 0.51
CA TRP A 140 -23.18 24.07 0.44
C TRP A 140 -23.57 23.77 -1.00
N ARG A 141 -24.24 22.65 -1.23
CA ARG A 141 -24.85 22.26 -2.50
C ARG A 141 -26.34 22.08 -2.34
N ASN A 142 -27.12 22.73 -3.18
CA ASN A 142 -28.52 22.40 -3.43
C ASN A 142 -28.59 21.42 -4.60
N SER A 143 -28.90 20.16 -4.32
CA SER A 143 -28.93 19.10 -5.34
C SER A 143 -30.09 19.25 -6.33
N SER A 144 -31.22 19.80 -5.90
CA SER A 144 -32.40 20.00 -6.76
C SER A 144 -32.24 21.14 -7.75
N ALA A 145 -31.43 22.16 -7.41
CA ALA A 145 -31.24 23.36 -8.23
C ALA A 145 -29.84 23.44 -8.89
N ASN A 146 -28.93 22.49 -8.60
CA ASN A 146 -27.50 22.57 -8.95
C ASN A 146 -26.87 23.92 -8.57
N VAL A 147 -27.26 24.45 -7.41
CA VAL A 147 -26.71 25.69 -6.86
C VAL A 147 -25.69 25.35 -5.81
N PHE A 148 -24.53 25.99 -5.88
CA PHE A 148 -23.51 25.91 -4.85
C PHE A 148 -23.41 27.25 -4.13
N ALA A 149 -23.32 27.23 -2.81
CA ALA A 149 -23.29 28.39 -1.95
C ALA A 149 -22.18 28.23 -0.90
N PRO A 150 -21.00 28.82 -1.11
CA PRO A 150 -19.99 28.90 -0.06
C PRO A 150 -20.48 29.85 1.05
N TRP A 151 -20.14 29.51 2.28
CA TRP A 151 -20.23 30.37 3.44
C TRP A 151 -18.82 30.67 3.89
N LYS A 152 -18.42 31.93 3.81
CA LYS A 152 -17.19 32.43 4.43
C LYS A 152 -17.49 32.62 5.91
N ILE A 153 -16.77 31.91 6.77
CA ILE A 153 -16.91 32.03 8.22
C ILE A 153 -15.70 32.77 8.78
N GLN A 154 -15.98 33.71 9.67
CA GLN A 154 -14.98 34.45 10.44
C GLN A 154 -15.53 34.63 11.86
N ASP A 155 -14.76 34.17 12.86
CA ASP A 155 -15.10 34.26 14.29
C ASP A 155 -16.57 33.87 14.56
N THR A 156 -16.90 32.64 14.17
CA THR A 156 -18.24 32.02 14.32
C THR A 156 -19.40 32.77 13.63
N THR A 157 -19.13 33.75 12.77
CA THR A 157 -20.14 34.44 11.95
C THR A 157 -20.00 34.09 10.47
N ILE A 158 -21.11 34.03 9.76
CA ILE A 158 -21.09 34.04 8.29
C ILE A 158 -20.86 35.49 7.86
N VAL A 159 -19.67 35.79 7.35
CA VAL A 159 -19.31 37.12 6.83
C VAL A 159 -19.55 37.24 5.33
N GLY A 160 -19.92 36.14 4.68
CA GLY A 160 -20.02 36.09 3.24
C GLY A 160 -20.77 34.89 2.67
N THR A 161 -21.66 35.14 1.70
CA THR A 161 -22.32 34.09 0.91
C THR A 161 -22.42 34.49 -0.56
N SER A 162 -22.12 33.58 -1.49
CA SER A 162 -22.17 33.84 -2.94
C SER A 162 -22.67 32.63 -3.73
N SER A 163 -23.99 32.51 -3.89
CA SER A 163 -24.57 31.37 -4.62
C SER A 163 -24.35 31.46 -6.13
N GLN A 164 -23.95 30.35 -6.76
CA GLN A 164 -23.88 30.22 -8.21
C GLN A 164 -24.53 28.91 -8.68
N THR A 165 -25.21 28.97 -9.82
CA THR A 165 -25.71 27.77 -10.51
C THR A 165 -24.60 27.20 -11.37
N ILE A 166 -24.30 25.93 -11.15
CA ILE A 166 -23.27 25.19 -11.87
C ILE A 166 -23.95 24.20 -12.82
N SER A 167 -23.34 23.95 -13.97
CA SER A 167 -23.82 22.90 -14.88
C SER A 167 -23.89 21.56 -14.13
N GLY A 168 -25.00 20.83 -14.29
CA GLY A 168 -25.15 19.48 -13.72
C GLY A 168 -24.14 18.46 -14.25
N ASP A 169 -23.36 18.83 -15.29
CA ASP A 169 -22.30 17.99 -15.86
C ASP A 169 -21.07 17.90 -14.96
N TYR A 170 -20.78 18.95 -14.19
CA TYR A 170 -19.61 19.02 -13.33
C TYR A 170 -19.95 18.53 -11.92
N VAL A 171 -19.10 17.64 -11.42
CA VAL A 171 -19.16 17.11 -10.07
C VAL A 171 -17.95 17.62 -9.30
N LEU A 172 -18.18 18.18 -8.11
CA LEU A 172 -17.11 18.52 -7.18
C LEU A 172 -16.46 17.22 -6.69
N VAL A 173 -15.16 17.07 -6.90
CA VAL A 173 -14.41 15.89 -6.48
C VAL A 173 -13.84 16.08 -5.09
N GLY A 174 -13.36 17.29 -4.78
CA GLY A 174 -12.79 17.62 -3.47
C GLY A 174 -12.21 19.03 -3.46
N THR A 175 -11.43 19.32 -2.43
CA THR A 175 -10.81 20.63 -2.21
C THR A 175 -9.33 20.51 -1.89
N GLY A 176 -8.55 21.53 -2.22
CA GLY A 176 -7.14 21.63 -1.88
C GLY A 176 -6.57 22.99 -2.27
N ASP A 177 -5.50 23.42 -1.62
CA ASP A 177 -4.83 24.69 -1.90
C ASP A 177 -3.96 24.59 -3.17
N PHE A 178 -4.59 24.62 -4.35
CA PHE A 178 -3.87 24.41 -5.63
C PHE A 178 -3.05 25.62 -6.05
N ASP A 179 -3.39 26.82 -5.57
CA ASP A 179 -2.68 28.05 -5.87
C ASP A 179 -1.76 28.52 -4.73
N GLY A 180 -1.63 27.75 -3.65
CA GLY A 180 -0.73 27.94 -2.52
C GLY A 180 -0.95 29.25 -1.78
N ASP A 181 -2.18 29.74 -1.73
CA ASP A 181 -2.56 30.98 -1.06
C ASP A 181 -3.00 30.77 0.41
N GLY A 182 -3.05 29.52 0.86
CA GLY A 182 -3.48 29.10 2.19
C GLY A 182 -4.97 28.79 2.30
N ASN A 183 -5.75 28.98 1.24
CA ASN A 183 -7.17 28.63 1.16
C ASN A 183 -7.37 27.41 0.26
N ASN A 184 -8.32 26.57 0.65
CA ASN A 184 -8.70 25.42 -0.16
C ASN A 184 -9.58 25.85 -1.35
N ASP A 185 -9.09 25.59 -2.55
CA ASP A 185 -9.83 25.72 -3.80
C ASP A 185 -10.69 24.48 -4.10
N PHE A 186 -11.56 24.59 -5.11
CA PHE A 186 -12.47 23.51 -5.50
C PHE A 186 -12.01 22.79 -6.77
N PHE A 187 -11.87 21.47 -6.69
CA PHE A 187 -11.55 20.62 -7.83
C PHE A 187 -12.81 19.96 -8.42
N TRP A 188 -13.09 20.27 -9.68
CA TRP A 188 -14.27 19.80 -10.41
C TRP A 188 -13.90 18.86 -11.55
N GLN A 189 -14.77 17.89 -11.83
CA GLN A 189 -14.64 17.01 -12.98
C GLN A 189 -15.98 16.93 -13.72
N ASN A 190 -15.95 17.11 -15.04
CA ASN A 190 -17.09 16.83 -15.89
C ASN A 190 -17.29 15.31 -16.00
N ARG A 191 -18.40 14.82 -15.46
CA ARG A 191 -18.75 13.39 -15.44
C ARG A 191 -19.97 13.06 -16.29
N ASN A 192 -20.51 14.00 -17.08
CA ASN A 192 -21.64 13.71 -17.97
C ASN A 192 -21.15 13.01 -19.24
N PRO A 193 -21.43 11.71 -19.45
CA PRO A 193 -20.93 10.94 -20.60
C PRO A 193 -21.42 11.46 -21.95
N SER A 194 -22.50 12.24 -21.96
CA SER A 194 -23.06 12.86 -23.17
C SER A 194 -22.45 14.24 -23.48
N SER A 195 -21.65 14.80 -22.56
CA SER A 195 -21.01 16.10 -22.73
C SER A 195 -19.76 15.98 -23.59
N SER A 196 -19.56 16.88 -24.55
CA SER A 196 -18.32 16.97 -25.33
C SER A 196 -17.11 17.33 -24.44
N GLU A 197 -17.37 17.82 -23.23
CA GLU A 197 -16.39 18.14 -22.19
C GLU A 197 -16.17 16.99 -21.20
N TYR A 198 -16.74 15.79 -21.43
CA TYR A 198 -16.52 14.64 -20.53
C TYR A 198 -15.04 14.45 -20.20
N GLY A 199 -14.74 14.25 -18.91
CA GLY A 199 -13.38 14.05 -18.43
C GLY A 199 -12.58 15.33 -18.23
N THR A 200 -13.11 16.50 -18.61
CA THR A 200 -12.45 17.79 -18.33
C THR A 200 -12.41 18.01 -16.82
N VAL A 201 -11.24 18.41 -16.32
CA VAL A 201 -11.03 18.79 -14.92
C VAL A 201 -10.77 20.28 -14.82
N ALA A 202 -11.30 20.92 -13.77
CA ALA A 202 -11.19 22.35 -13.54
C ALA A 202 -10.95 22.66 -12.06
N ILE A 203 -10.15 23.68 -11.80
CA ILE A 203 -9.93 24.24 -10.47
C ILE A 203 -10.62 25.59 -10.41
N TRP A 204 -11.42 25.81 -9.38
CA TRP A 204 -12.07 27.10 -9.13
C TRP A 204 -11.45 27.75 -7.91
N TRP A 205 -10.82 28.89 -8.14
CA TRP A 205 -10.04 29.59 -7.13
C TRP A 205 -10.90 30.26 -6.07
N THR A 206 -10.32 30.34 -4.88
CA THR A 206 -10.93 30.90 -3.69
C THR A 206 -10.12 32.07 -3.12
N ASN A 207 -9.90 33.12 -3.91
CA ASN A 207 -9.10 34.29 -3.49
C ASN A 207 -9.63 35.06 -2.26
N ASP A 208 -10.78 34.66 -1.69
CA ASP A 208 -11.40 35.22 -0.49
C ASP A 208 -12.54 34.31 0.06
N GLY A 209 -12.61 33.03 -0.32
CA GLY A 209 -13.73 32.14 0.04
C GLY A 209 -15.11 32.48 -0.57
N MET A 210 -15.18 33.47 -1.47
CA MET A 210 -16.47 33.99 -1.98
C MET A 210 -16.58 34.22 -3.49
N THR A 211 -15.52 34.60 -4.20
CA THR A 211 -15.65 35.06 -5.59
C THR A 211 -14.95 34.11 -6.55
N TYR A 212 -15.71 33.20 -7.15
CA TYR A 212 -15.23 32.39 -8.28
C TYR A 212 -15.36 33.23 -9.54
N ALA A 213 -14.27 33.43 -10.28
CA ALA A 213 -14.37 33.88 -11.66
C ALA A 213 -15.00 32.73 -12.48
N PRO A 214 -16.24 32.86 -13.00
CA PRO A 214 -16.81 31.83 -13.84
C PRO A 214 -16.12 31.90 -15.19
N GLY A 215 -15.14 31.04 -15.36
CA GLY A 215 -14.33 30.91 -16.57
C GLY A 215 -13.32 29.80 -16.38
N SER A 216 -13.79 28.56 -16.48
CA SER A 216 -13.02 27.36 -16.88
C SER A 216 -11.50 27.54 -17.00
N ALA A 217 -10.79 27.58 -15.87
CA ALA A 217 -9.39 27.15 -15.85
C ALA A 217 -9.40 25.62 -15.86
N ALA A 218 -9.89 25.07 -16.97
CA ALA A 218 -9.65 23.67 -17.26
C ALA A 218 -8.14 23.46 -17.16
N ILE A 219 -7.71 22.44 -16.43
CA ILE A 219 -6.28 22.21 -16.23
C ILE A 219 -5.67 22.00 -17.62
N ARG A 220 -4.58 22.73 -17.89
CA ARG A 220 -3.89 22.69 -19.17
C ARG A 220 -2.55 21.98 -19.03
N ASP A 221 -2.11 21.35 -20.11
CA ASP A 221 -0.73 20.89 -20.22
C ASP A 221 0.23 22.08 -20.41
N SER A 222 1.53 21.81 -20.41
CA SER A 222 2.58 22.82 -20.62
C SER A 222 2.55 23.49 -22.01
N LEU A 223 1.69 23.01 -22.93
CA LEU A 223 1.45 23.56 -24.25
C LEU A 223 0.13 24.35 -24.33
N GLY A 224 -0.63 24.43 -23.24
CA GLY A 224 -1.89 25.16 -23.12
C GLY A 224 -3.15 24.38 -23.55
N ASN A 225 -3.05 23.09 -23.83
CA ASN A 225 -4.21 22.26 -24.22
C ASN A 225 -5.01 21.81 -23.00
N ILE A 226 -6.34 21.78 -23.12
CA ILE A 226 -7.22 21.26 -22.06
C ILE A 226 -7.00 19.76 -21.89
N ILE A 227 -6.74 19.33 -20.65
CA ILE A 227 -6.58 17.91 -20.31
C ILE A 227 -7.95 17.30 -20.02
N LYS A 228 -8.20 16.13 -20.63
CA LYS A 228 -9.36 15.28 -20.35
C LYS A 228 -8.89 13.92 -19.83
N VAL A 229 -9.45 13.48 -18.71
CA VAL A 229 -9.20 12.17 -18.11
C VAL A 229 -10.31 11.17 -18.46
N GLY A 230 -9.94 9.92 -18.73
CA GLY A 230 -10.90 8.85 -19.03
C GLY A 230 -11.79 8.47 -17.84
N GLN A 231 -12.87 7.73 -18.10
CA GLN A 231 -13.86 7.34 -17.06
C GLN A 231 -13.26 6.43 -15.98
N GLU A 232 -12.20 5.73 -16.34
CA GLU A 232 -11.47 4.80 -15.51
C GLU A 232 -10.62 5.49 -14.45
N TRP A 233 -10.26 6.77 -14.65
CA TRP A 233 -9.42 7.53 -13.72
C TRP A 233 -10.24 8.21 -12.62
N ASN A 234 -9.88 7.91 -11.38
CA ASN A 234 -10.51 8.43 -10.18
C ASN A 234 -9.45 9.11 -9.31
N VAL A 235 -9.77 10.30 -8.81
CA VAL A 235 -8.93 11.00 -7.82
C VAL A 235 -8.92 10.18 -6.53
N GLN A 236 -7.72 9.99 -5.97
CA GLN A 236 -7.44 9.31 -4.71
C GLN A 236 -6.87 10.26 -3.65
N SER A 237 -6.41 11.45 -4.03
CA SER A 237 -5.96 12.48 -3.07
C SER A 237 -5.83 13.83 -3.76
N LEU A 238 -6.08 14.89 -2.99
CA LEU A 238 -5.87 16.30 -3.32
C LEU A 238 -4.97 16.96 -2.24
N LYS A 239 -3.82 16.36 -1.96
CA LYS A 239 -2.86 16.82 -0.93
C LYS A 239 -1.54 17.20 -1.56
N ASP A 240 -0.76 17.99 -0.85
CA ASP A 240 0.63 18.28 -1.20
C ASP A 240 1.47 16.98 -1.12
N LEU A 241 1.81 16.41 -2.28
CA LEU A 241 2.53 15.14 -2.41
C LEU A 241 4.04 15.37 -2.53
N ASP A 242 4.47 16.54 -3.00
CA ASP A 242 5.89 16.88 -3.15
C ASP A 242 6.42 17.89 -2.11
N GLY A 243 5.56 18.43 -1.27
CA GLY A 243 5.91 19.34 -0.18
C GLY A 243 6.10 20.80 -0.63
N ASN A 244 5.63 21.17 -1.81
CA ASN A 244 5.84 22.50 -2.39
C ASN A 244 4.86 23.57 -1.87
N GLY A 245 3.92 23.20 -0.98
CA GLY A 245 2.91 24.07 -0.43
C GLY A 245 1.68 24.26 -1.32
N THR A 246 1.55 23.49 -2.40
CA THR A 246 0.33 23.43 -3.22
C THR A 246 -0.23 22.01 -3.22
N ALA A 247 -1.56 21.87 -3.30
CA ALA A 247 -2.20 20.57 -3.37
C ALA A 247 -1.94 19.90 -4.73
N ASP A 248 -1.49 18.65 -4.71
CA ASP A 248 -1.29 17.80 -5.88
C ASP A 248 -2.46 16.84 -6.09
N ILE A 249 -2.46 16.13 -7.23
CA ILE A 249 -3.53 15.19 -7.57
C ILE A 249 -2.97 13.78 -7.72
N LEU A 250 -3.42 12.87 -6.86
CA LEU A 250 -3.20 11.43 -7.00
C LEU A 250 -4.39 10.80 -7.73
N TRP A 251 -4.14 10.08 -8.81
CA TRP A 251 -5.13 9.42 -9.62
C TRP A 251 -4.94 7.91 -9.60
N ARG A 252 -6.06 7.17 -9.67
CA ARG A 252 -6.08 5.73 -9.89
C ARG A 252 -6.95 5.37 -11.07
N ASN A 253 -6.39 4.57 -11.97
CA ASN A 253 -7.13 3.91 -13.02
C ASN A 253 -7.76 2.64 -12.46
N LEU A 254 -9.08 2.59 -12.37
CA LEU A 254 -9.81 1.44 -11.84
C LEU A 254 -9.84 0.25 -12.81
N ALA A 255 -9.51 0.45 -14.09
CA ALA A 255 -9.47 -0.62 -15.08
C ALA A 255 -8.08 -1.27 -15.16
N SER A 256 -7.00 -0.49 -15.17
CA SER A 256 -5.62 -1.00 -15.26
C SER A 256 -4.91 -1.14 -13.90
N GLY A 257 -5.41 -0.48 -12.86
CA GLY A 257 -4.73 -0.36 -11.57
C GLY A 257 -3.66 0.75 -11.55
N ASP A 258 -3.40 1.43 -12.67
CA ASP A 258 -2.35 2.44 -12.76
C ASP A 258 -2.56 3.60 -11.80
N ILE A 259 -1.45 4.10 -11.24
CA ILE A 259 -1.44 5.26 -10.35
C ILE A 259 -0.70 6.38 -11.04
N ALA A 260 -1.40 7.47 -11.30
CA ALA A 260 -0.81 8.67 -11.85
C ALA A 260 -0.76 9.76 -10.80
N MET A 261 0.29 10.56 -10.82
CA MET A 261 0.43 11.71 -9.93
C MET A 261 0.67 12.93 -10.79
N TRP A 262 -0.12 13.97 -10.55
CA TRP A 262 0.04 15.29 -11.16
C TRP A 262 0.48 16.24 -10.08
N LEU A 263 1.73 16.68 -10.18
CA LEU A 263 2.26 17.72 -9.34
C LEU A 263 1.75 19.05 -9.85
N MET A 264 1.14 19.80 -8.96
CA MET A 264 0.65 21.14 -9.19
C MET A 264 1.74 22.14 -8.80
N GLY A 265 1.57 23.35 -9.28
CA GLY A 265 2.44 24.46 -8.96
C GLY A 265 1.86 25.73 -9.55
N LYS A 266 2.57 26.84 -9.35
CA LYS A 266 2.13 28.15 -9.85
C LYS A 266 2.85 28.49 -11.14
N ASP A 267 2.12 28.94 -12.15
CA ASP A 267 2.71 29.57 -13.31
C ASP A 267 3.50 30.82 -12.84
N PRO A 268 4.81 30.92 -13.10
CA PRO A 268 5.64 32.00 -12.53
C PRO A 268 5.26 33.41 -13.01
N GLN A 269 4.48 33.53 -14.09
CA GLN A 269 4.15 34.81 -14.72
C GLN A 269 2.73 35.28 -14.36
N THR A 270 1.81 34.34 -14.19
CA THR A 270 0.39 34.60 -13.98
C THR A 270 -0.11 34.21 -12.58
N GLY A 271 0.67 33.41 -11.83
CA GLY A 271 0.28 32.89 -10.53
C GLY A 271 -0.80 31.80 -10.59
N VAL A 272 -1.18 31.37 -11.80
CA VAL A 272 -2.26 30.40 -12.04
C VAL A 272 -1.77 28.97 -11.76
N PRO A 273 -2.58 28.11 -11.10
CA PRO A 273 -2.28 26.68 -10.96
C PRO A 273 -2.03 26.01 -12.31
N THR A 274 -0.91 25.32 -12.42
CA THR A 274 -0.49 24.57 -13.60
C THR A 274 0.10 23.24 -13.17
N ILE A 275 0.10 22.26 -14.08
CA ILE A 275 0.81 21.00 -13.84
C ILE A 275 2.31 21.28 -13.96
N SER A 276 3.02 21.25 -12.83
CA SER A 276 4.47 21.43 -12.75
C SER A 276 5.22 20.15 -13.12
N GLY A 277 4.57 18.99 -13.00
CA GLY A 277 5.08 17.69 -13.43
C GLY A 277 4.02 16.59 -13.36
N GLY A 278 4.23 15.47 -14.06
CA GLY A 278 3.30 14.34 -13.98
C GLY A 278 3.91 13.03 -14.45
N THR A 279 3.55 11.94 -13.78
CA THR A 279 4.02 10.59 -14.12
C THR A 279 2.99 9.52 -13.78
N ILE A 280 3.14 8.34 -14.38
CA ILE A 280 2.47 7.10 -13.92
C ILE A 280 3.46 6.37 -13.00
N LEU A 281 3.21 6.45 -11.70
CA LEU A 281 4.12 6.02 -10.63
C LEU A 281 4.47 4.53 -10.70
N ASN A 282 3.47 3.66 -10.86
CA ASN A 282 3.64 2.20 -10.81
C ASN A 282 4.30 1.59 -12.06
N ARG A 283 4.55 2.38 -13.11
CA ARG A 283 5.22 1.90 -14.34
C ARG A 283 6.73 2.10 -14.33
N ALA A 284 7.28 2.81 -13.34
CA ALA A 284 8.66 3.24 -13.36
C ALA A 284 9.69 2.13 -13.04
N LEU A 285 9.33 1.02 -12.38
CA LEU A 285 10.33 0.04 -11.89
C LEU A 285 9.84 -1.42 -11.79
N GLY A 286 8.75 -1.81 -12.48
CA GLY A 286 8.27 -3.19 -12.44
C GLY A 286 7.61 -3.61 -11.12
N PHE A 287 7.13 -2.66 -10.32
CA PHE A 287 6.37 -2.90 -9.10
C PHE A 287 4.97 -3.44 -9.42
N THR A 288 4.64 -4.65 -8.99
CA THR A 288 3.35 -5.35 -9.22
C THR A 288 2.40 -5.34 -8.03
N LEU A 289 2.76 -4.72 -6.91
CA LEU A 289 1.93 -4.63 -5.69
C LEU A 289 2.02 -3.20 -5.12
N PRO A 290 0.97 -2.63 -4.51
CA PRO A 290 -0.43 -3.04 -4.32
C PRO A 290 -1.41 -2.35 -5.31
N THR A 291 -1.21 -2.51 -6.62
CA THR A 291 -2.12 -1.91 -7.63
C THR A 291 -3.21 -2.86 -8.16
N SER A 292 -3.25 -4.12 -7.70
CA SER A 292 -4.27 -5.13 -8.08
C SER A 292 -5.67 -4.83 -7.52
N SER A 293 -6.69 -5.60 -7.96
CA SER A 293 -8.11 -5.22 -7.86
C SER A 293 -8.80 -5.33 -6.49
N GLY A 294 -8.07 -5.21 -5.39
CA GLY A 294 -8.65 -5.13 -4.05
C GLY A 294 -7.70 -4.59 -3.00
N TRP A 295 -6.59 -4.01 -3.43
CA TRP A 295 -5.94 -2.96 -2.69
C TRP A 295 -6.64 -1.63 -2.90
N ASP A 296 -6.77 -0.84 -1.85
CA ASP A 296 -7.35 0.49 -1.86
C ASP A 296 -6.43 1.49 -1.22
N VAL A 297 -6.34 2.67 -1.83
CA VAL A 297 -5.79 3.84 -1.16
C VAL A 297 -6.79 4.21 -0.06
N VAL A 298 -6.34 4.15 1.19
CA VAL A 298 -7.17 4.42 2.37
C VAL A 298 -6.65 5.60 3.18
N GLY A 299 -5.49 6.15 2.82
CA GLY A 299 -4.94 7.35 3.44
C GLY A 299 -3.80 7.92 2.60
N VAL A 300 -3.65 9.24 2.65
CA VAL A 300 -2.49 9.96 2.10
C VAL A 300 -2.02 10.96 3.13
N ASN A 301 -0.79 10.79 3.62
CA ASN A 301 -0.18 11.64 4.64
C ASN A 301 1.33 11.32 4.77
N ASN A 302 2.09 12.25 5.31
CA ASN A 302 3.53 12.09 5.53
C ASN A 302 3.81 11.05 6.63
N VAL A 303 4.33 9.87 6.29
CA VAL A 303 4.61 8.77 7.24
C VAL A 303 6.10 8.62 7.55
N ASP A 304 6.97 9.20 6.73
CA ASP A 304 8.42 9.07 6.83
C ASP A 304 9.15 10.37 7.26
N GLY A 305 8.37 11.41 7.57
CA GLY A 305 8.86 12.68 8.09
C GLY A 305 9.44 13.60 7.01
N GLN A 306 9.29 13.26 5.73
CA GLN A 306 9.63 14.15 4.62
C GLN A 306 8.51 15.18 4.38
N PHE A 307 8.74 16.16 3.50
CA PHE A 307 7.74 17.21 3.28
C PHE A 307 6.54 16.79 2.43
N GLY A 308 6.67 15.70 1.68
CA GLY A 308 5.62 15.15 0.83
C GLY A 308 4.72 14.16 1.58
N ALA A 309 3.52 13.94 1.05
CA ALA A 309 2.62 12.93 1.57
C ALA A 309 2.85 11.55 0.92
N ASP A 310 2.78 10.52 1.75
CA ASP A 310 2.91 9.11 1.38
C ASP A 310 1.54 8.45 1.22
N VAL A 311 1.49 7.24 0.63
CA VAL A 311 0.24 6.55 0.31
C VAL A 311 0.07 5.29 1.15
N LEU A 312 -1.00 5.24 1.93
CA LEU A 312 -1.43 4.08 2.70
C LEU A 312 -2.44 3.26 1.90
N TRP A 313 -2.10 1.99 1.74
CA TRP A 313 -2.88 1.00 1.02
C TRP A 313 -3.42 -0.06 1.95
N LYS A 314 -4.63 -0.54 1.69
CA LYS A 314 -5.24 -1.65 2.42
C LYS A 314 -5.87 -2.65 1.47
N ASN A 315 -5.60 -3.93 1.67
CA ASN A 315 -6.29 -4.97 0.95
C ASN A 315 -7.66 -5.23 1.59
N ARG A 316 -8.74 -5.12 0.82
CA ARG A 316 -10.12 -5.25 1.30
C ARG A 316 -10.52 -6.67 1.67
N PHE A 317 -9.79 -7.69 1.20
CA PHE A 317 -10.07 -9.09 1.44
C PHE A 317 -9.23 -9.67 2.58
N SER A 318 -7.93 -9.40 2.58
CA SER A 318 -7.00 -9.91 3.59
C SER A 318 -6.83 -8.97 4.78
N ASN A 319 -7.21 -7.70 4.65
CA ASN A 319 -6.96 -6.64 5.62
C ASN A 319 -5.47 -6.32 5.83
N GLN A 320 -4.59 -6.82 4.96
CA GLN A 320 -3.18 -6.43 4.90
C GLN A 320 -3.03 -4.95 4.56
N VAL A 321 -1.93 -4.36 4.99
CA VAL A 321 -1.60 -2.96 4.76
C VAL A 321 -0.29 -2.84 4.01
N ALA A 322 -0.21 -1.88 3.10
CA ALA A 322 1.02 -1.51 2.44
C ALA A 322 1.23 0.00 2.50
N LEU A 323 2.49 0.41 2.52
CA LEU A 323 2.88 1.82 2.52
C LEU A 323 3.78 2.10 1.33
N TRP A 324 3.46 3.18 0.64
CA TRP A 324 4.28 3.76 -0.41
C TRP A 324 4.88 5.06 0.08
N THR A 325 6.19 5.09 0.28
CA THR A 325 6.87 6.36 0.55
C THR A 325 7.26 7.03 -0.74
N LEU A 326 7.01 8.33 -0.83
CA LEU A 326 7.17 9.12 -2.05
C LEU A 326 8.21 10.22 -1.87
N SER A 327 8.86 10.60 -2.97
CA SER A 327 9.68 11.80 -3.04
C SER A 327 9.48 12.45 -4.39
N SER A 328 8.71 13.54 -4.42
CA SER A 328 8.22 14.13 -5.67
C SER A 328 7.62 13.01 -6.54
N THR A 329 7.99 12.89 -7.81
CA THR A 329 7.45 11.87 -8.74
C THR A 329 7.99 10.45 -8.59
N ALA A 330 8.79 10.15 -7.57
CA ALA A 330 9.40 8.82 -7.38
C ALA A 330 8.78 8.04 -6.22
N ILE A 331 8.54 6.74 -6.42
CA ILE A 331 8.29 5.78 -5.33
C ILE A 331 9.65 5.43 -4.71
N LEU A 332 9.87 5.79 -3.45
CA LEU A 332 11.08 5.43 -2.70
C LEU A 332 10.98 4.01 -2.15
N SER A 333 9.80 3.64 -1.64
CA SER A 333 9.53 2.29 -1.13
C SER A 333 8.07 1.93 -1.39
N ALA A 334 7.82 0.65 -1.65
CA ALA A 334 6.49 0.07 -1.78
C ALA A 334 6.44 -1.24 -1.01
N THR A 335 6.05 -1.18 0.27
CA THR A 335 6.18 -2.31 1.21
C THR A 335 4.83 -2.74 1.75
N VAL A 336 4.49 -4.02 1.58
CA VAL A 336 3.42 -4.66 2.37
C VAL A 336 3.97 -4.89 3.77
N LEU A 337 3.30 -4.35 4.78
CA LEU A 337 3.71 -4.50 6.17
C LEU A 337 3.59 -5.98 6.58
N PRO A 338 4.54 -6.52 7.36
CA PRO A 338 4.54 -7.95 7.73
C PRO A 338 3.41 -8.33 8.72
N ILE A 339 2.65 -7.34 9.20
CA ILE A 339 1.58 -7.52 10.18
C ILE A 339 0.24 -7.40 9.47
N GLN A 340 -0.59 -8.42 9.61
CA GLN A 340 -1.95 -8.48 9.06
C GLN A 340 -2.98 -8.37 10.20
N PRO A 341 -3.69 -7.23 10.31
CA PRO A 341 -4.77 -7.07 11.29
C PRO A 341 -5.99 -7.96 10.96
N PRO A 342 -6.73 -8.45 11.97
CA PRO A 342 -7.98 -9.18 11.76
C PRO A 342 -9.02 -8.38 10.94
N LEU A 343 -9.85 -9.06 10.16
CA LEU A 343 -10.76 -8.44 9.18
C LEU A 343 -11.75 -7.39 9.73
N ASP A 344 -12.11 -7.47 11.00
CA ASP A 344 -13.04 -6.54 11.64
C ASP A 344 -12.37 -5.22 12.09
N TYR A 345 -11.05 -5.10 11.97
CA TYR A 345 -10.34 -3.84 12.16
C TYR A 345 -10.46 -2.94 10.93
N LYS A 346 -10.98 -1.74 11.15
CA LYS A 346 -11.07 -0.65 10.17
C LYS A 346 -10.01 0.39 10.47
N ILE A 347 -9.35 0.90 9.43
CA ILE A 347 -8.54 2.10 9.59
C ILE A 347 -9.52 3.27 9.68
N ILE A 348 -9.34 4.11 10.68
CA ILE A 348 -10.17 5.29 10.99
C ILE A 348 -9.34 6.58 11.08
N GLY A 349 -8.02 6.49 10.85
CA GLY A 349 -7.12 7.64 10.78
C GLY A 349 -5.76 7.25 10.19
N PHE A 350 -5.18 8.19 9.44
CA PHE A 350 -3.79 8.16 9.00
C PHE A 350 -3.20 9.55 9.23
N VAL A 351 -2.77 9.82 10.46
CA VAL A 351 -2.50 11.17 10.98
C VAL A 351 -1.57 11.09 12.18
N ASP A 352 -0.80 12.13 12.46
CA ASP A 352 0.12 12.19 13.59
C ASP A 352 -0.63 12.27 14.92
N VAL A 353 -0.74 11.13 15.60
CA VAL A 353 -1.37 11.01 16.93
C VAL A 353 -0.30 10.96 18.04
N SER A 354 0.93 10.62 17.68
CA SER A 354 2.06 10.51 18.59
C SER A 354 2.79 11.84 18.82
N GLY A 355 2.57 12.84 17.98
CA GLY A 355 3.20 14.15 18.02
C GLY A 355 4.65 14.18 17.53
N ASP A 356 5.06 13.20 16.72
CA ASP A 356 6.42 13.10 16.20
C ASP A 356 6.59 13.68 14.78
N GLY A 357 5.53 14.29 14.23
CA GLY A 357 5.49 14.87 12.90
C GLY A 357 5.22 13.86 11.78
N GLN A 358 5.06 12.57 12.10
CA GLN A 358 4.78 11.50 11.14
C GLN A 358 3.37 10.94 11.36
N ALA A 359 2.74 10.49 10.28
CA ALA A 359 1.41 9.93 10.32
C ALA A 359 1.41 8.53 10.97
N ASP A 360 0.53 8.34 11.96
CA ASP A 360 0.27 7.05 12.57
C ASP A 360 -0.96 6.39 11.93
N ILE A 361 -1.07 5.06 12.04
CA ILE A 361 -2.26 4.33 11.58
C ILE A 361 -3.18 4.07 12.77
N VAL A 362 -4.40 4.58 12.67
CA VAL A 362 -5.42 4.45 13.72
C VAL A 362 -6.48 3.45 13.30
N TRP A 363 -6.77 2.50 14.18
CA TRP A 363 -7.62 1.35 13.94
C TRP A 363 -8.81 1.31 14.91
N ARG A 364 -9.97 0.90 14.41
CA ARG A 364 -11.16 0.60 15.21
C ARG A 364 -11.65 -0.82 14.95
N SER A 365 -11.92 -1.57 16.02
CA SER A 365 -12.74 -2.76 15.97
C SER A 365 -13.94 -2.58 16.90
N ASP A 366 -15.13 -2.52 16.30
CA ASP A 366 -16.39 -2.51 17.06
C ASP A 366 -16.71 -3.89 17.64
N GLN A 367 -16.26 -4.98 16.99
CA GLN A 367 -16.47 -6.34 17.49
C GLN A 367 -15.64 -6.62 18.75
N ARG A 368 -14.42 -6.08 18.81
CA ARG A 368 -13.52 -6.23 19.97
C ARG A 368 -13.62 -5.08 20.95
N ASN A 369 -14.43 -4.06 20.67
CA ASN A 369 -14.49 -2.84 21.48
C ASN A 369 -13.10 -2.24 21.68
N GLN A 370 -12.30 -2.14 20.62
CA GLN A 370 -10.91 -1.71 20.68
C GLN A 370 -10.62 -0.54 19.74
N LEU A 371 -9.82 0.39 20.21
CA LEU A 371 -9.12 1.39 19.40
C LEU A 371 -7.64 1.04 19.45
N ALA A 372 -6.99 0.82 18.33
CA ALA A 372 -5.55 0.59 18.28
C ALA A 372 -4.84 1.69 17.51
N ILE A 373 -3.64 2.07 17.93
CA ILE A 373 -2.80 3.05 17.25
C ILE A 373 -1.47 2.37 16.96
N TRP A 374 -1.04 2.49 15.72
CA TRP A 374 0.23 1.98 15.22
C TRP A 374 1.11 3.16 14.90
N LYS A 375 2.19 3.30 15.68
CA LYS A 375 3.19 4.34 15.49
C LYS A 375 4.11 3.94 14.35
N MET A 376 4.16 4.76 13.30
CA MET A 376 4.92 4.45 12.09
C MET A 376 6.16 5.34 11.97
N ASN A 377 7.19 4.81 11.30
CA ASN A 377 8.29 5.59 10.75
C ASN A 377 8.61 5.00 9.37
N GLY A 378 8.11 5.68 8.33
CA GLY A 378 8.02 5.14 6.99
C GLY A 378 7.30 3.79 6.98
N THR A 379 7.94 2.77 6.40
CA THR A 379 7.37 1.41 6.31
C THR A 379 7.59 0.55 7.56
N THR A 380 8.08 1.12 8.66
CA THR A 380 8.36 0.40 9.91
C THR A 380 7.33 0.71 10.99
N LEU A 381 6.74 -0.32 11.59
CA LEU A 381 5.96 -0.18 12.83
C LEU A 381 6.94 -0.04 14.01
N VAL A 382 6.97 1.15 14.61
CA VAL A 382 7.88 1.48 15.72
C VAL A 382 7.29 1.07 17.06
N ASP A 383 6.00 1.34 17.27
CA ASP A 383 5.30 1.02 18.51
C ASP A 383 3.80 0.83 18.25
N SER A 384 3.06 0.26 19.20
CA SER A 384 1.61 0.16 19.10
C SER A 384 0.93 0.15 20.46
N VAL A 385 -0.27 0.69 20.53
CA VAL A 385 -1.12 0.63 21.72
C VAL A 385 -2.54 0.22 21.33
N ALA A 386 -3.24 -0.46 22.24
CA ALA A 386 -4.66 -0.78 22.09
C ALA A 386 -5.44 -0.38 23.35
N TYR A 387 -6.48 0.44 23.17
CA TYR A 387 -7.41 0.87 24.19
C TYR A 387 -8.71 0.08 24.11
N SER A 388 -9.22 -0.34 25.27
CA SER A 388 -10.58 -0.88 25.37
C SER A 388 -11.58 0.27 25.40
N VAL A 389 -12.46 0.33 24.41
CA VAL A 389 -13.47 1.39 24.23
C VAL A 389 -14.84 0.77 23.98
N PRO A 390 -15.81 0.97 24.90
CA PRO A 390 -17.15 0.36 24.78
C PRO A 390 -17.83 0.63 23.42
N SER A 391 -18.66 -0.30 22.96
CA SER A 391 -19.35 -0.23 21.66
C SER A 391 -20.22 1.02 21.48
N ALA A 392 -20.70 1.58 22.59
CA ALA A 392 -21.48 2.80 22.69
C ALA A 392 -20.75 4.04 22.16
N TYR A 393 -19.42 4.04 22.25
CA TYR A 393 -18.59 5.17 21.84
C TYR A 393 -18.17 5.00 20.39
N LYS A 394 -18.55 5.96 19.57
CA LYS A 394 -18.18 6.05 18.15
C LYS A 394 -17.22 7.20 17.94
N VAL A 395 -16.11 6.93 17.24
CA VAL A 395 -15.21 7.99 16.78
C VAL A 395 -15.95 8.80 15.72
N VAL A 396 -15.95 10.10 15.89
CA VAL A 396 -16.59 11.06 14.99
C VAL A 396 -15.55 11.81 14.17
N ALA A 397 -14.38 12.08 14.75
CA ALA A 397 -13.25 12.70 14.07
C ALA A 397 -11.92 12.32 14.76
N VAL A 398 -10.84 12.34 13.99
CA VAL A 398 -9.45 12.27 14.47
C VAL A 398 -8.72 13.51 13.95
N LYS A 399 -8.63 14.54 14.80
CA LYS A 399 -8.23 15.91 14.44
C LYS A 399 -7.64 16.62 15.65
N ASP A 400 -6.75 17.59 15.42
CA ASP A 400 -6.18 18.41 16.49
C ASP A 400 -7.25 19.33 17.09
N LEU A 401 -7.76 18.96 18.28
CA LEU A 401 -8.84 19.70 18.95
C LEU A 401 -8.31 20.86 19.77
N ASN A 402 -7.03 20.82 20.16
CA ASN A 402 -6.46 21.71 21.16
C ASN A 402 -5.32 22.60 20.62
N GLY A 403 -4.86 22.34 19.40
CA GLY A 403 -3.88 23.15 18.72
C GLY A 403 -2.42 22.84 19.02
N ASP A 404 -2.13 21.70 19.64
CA ASP A 404 -0.75 21.31 19.93
C ASP A 404 -0.03 20.63 18.76
N GLY A 405 -0.70 20.53 17.60
CA GLY A 405 -0.18 19.88 16.40
C GLY A 405 -0.37 18.36 16.41
N ILE A 406 -1.02 17.81 17.43
CA ILE A 406 -1.25 16.38 17.60
C ILE A 406 -2.72 16.08 17.33
N ALA A 407 -3.00 15.03 16.57
CA ALA A 407 -4.38 14.65 16.32
C ALA A 407 -5.02 14.00 17.56
N ASP A 408 -6.16 14.55 17.96
CA ASP A 408 -6.99 14.11 19.07
C ASP A 408 -8.21 13.32 18.58
N PHE A 409 -8.94 12.68 19.49
CA PHE A 409 -10.16 11.95 19.15
C PHE A 409 -11.41 12.65 19.65
N LEU A 410 -12.38 12.86 18.75
CA LEU A 410 -13.73 13.27 19.09
C LEU A 410 -14.65 12.06 19.10
N TRP A 411 -15.34 11.81 20.21
CA TRP A 411 -16.21 10.66 20.42
C TRP A 411 -17.65 11.07 20.66
N ARG A 412 -18.57 10.19 20.27
CA ARG A 412 -19.98 10.28 20.64
C ARG A 412 -20.48 9.01 21.29
N ASN A 413 -21.21 9.17 22.39
CA ASN A 413 -21.89 8.07 23.06
C ASN A 413 -23.32 7.91 22.52
N THR A 414 -23.68 6.70 22.09
CA THR A 414 -24.99 6.37 21.50
C THR A 414 -26.01 5.78 22.49
N ASP A 415 -25.60 5.41 23.70
CA ASP A 415 -26.42 4.59 24.61
C ASP A 415 -27.37 5.39 25.51
N ASN A 416 -27.12 6.68 25.70
CA ASN A 416 -27.78 7.49 26.73
C ASN A 416 -28.92 8.39 26.22
N GLY A 417 -29.31 8.30 24.94
CA GLY A 417 -30.40 9.11 24.35
C GLY A 417 -30.15 10.63 24.29
N GLN A 418 -29.19 11.13 25.07
CA GLN A 418 -28.74 12.53 25.13
C GLN A 418 -27.49 12.80 24.29
N GLY A 419 -26.83 11.77 23.73
CA GLY A 419 -25.84 11.93 22.66
C GLY A 419 -24.55 12.65 23.06
N GLY A 420 -24.07 12.45 24.29
CA GLY A 420 -22.92 13.18 24.85
C GLY A 420 -21.65 13.06 23.99
N THR A 421 -20.96 14.20 23.84
CA THR A 421 -19.72 14.33 23.07
C THR A 421 -18.51 14.37 24.01
N TYR A 422 -17.47 13.60 23.70
CA TYR A 422 -16.26 13.48 24.51
C TYR A 422 -15.03 13.73 23.64
N GLY A 423 -13.94 14.21 24.23
CA GLY A 423 -12.66 14.32 23.54
C GLY A 423 -11.56 13.60 24.30
N TRP A 424 -10.65 12.96 23.56
CA TRP A 424 -9.40 12.43 24.07
C TRP A 424 -8.25 13.25 23.48
N LEU A 425 -7.59 14.04 24.31
CA LEU A 425 -6.40 14.79 23.93
C LEU A 425 -5.18 13.87 23.99
N MET A 426 -4.42 13.76 22.90
CA MET A 426 -3.32 12.81 22.70
C MET A 426 -1.95 13.43 23.02
N GLY A 427 -0.85 12.70 22.77
CA GLY A 427 0.52 13.16 23.03
C GLY A 427 1.01 12.99 24.48
N GLY A 428 0.34 12.15 25.27
CA GLY A 428 0.73 11.80 26.64
C GLY A 428 1.71 10.61 26.67
N GLY A 429 2.40 10.45 27.80
CA GLY A 429 3.38 9.36 27.99
C GLY A 429 4.66 9.55 27.16
N ASN A 430 5.66 8.70 27.40
CA ASN A 430 6.99 8.86 26.78
C ASN A 430 7.03 8.59 25.27
N ASN A 431 6.04 7.88 24.72
CA ASN A 431 5.96 7.52 23.30
C ASN A 431 4.90 8.33 22.52
N GLY A 432 4.21 9.26 23.20
CA GLY A 432 3.15 10.10 22.61
C GLY A 432 1.81 9.39 22.35
N LEU A 433 1.74 8.07 22.56
CA LEU A 433 0.55 7.27 22.23
C LEU A 433 -0.51 7.25 23.33
N ALA A 434 -0.25 7.83 24.51
CA ALA A 434 -1.22 7.94 25.60
C ALA A 434 -2.08 9.21 25.47
N TYR A 435 -3.33 9.15 25.93
CA TYR A 435 -4.12 10.37 26.08
C TYR A 435 -3.66 11.15 27.33
N LYS A 436 -3.50 12.48 27.19
CA LYS A 436 -3.28 13.42 28.30
C LYS A 436 -4.57 13.67 29.09
N ALA A 437 -5.70 13.69 28.40
CA ALA A 437 -7.02 13.92 29.00
C ALA A 437 -8.11 13.20 28.20
N ALA A 438 -9.12 12.67 28.89
CA ALA A 438 -10.29 12.02 28.29
C ALA A 438 -11.55 12.46 29.04
N LEU A 439 -12.25 13.47 28.55
CA LEU A 439 -13.38 14.10 29.25
C LEU A 439 -14.55 14.37 28.30
N GLN A 440 -15.75 14.51 28.89
CA GLN A 440 -16.89 15.07 28.17
C GLN A 440 -16.61 16.53 27.86
N LEU A 441 -16.98 16.99 26.66
CA LEU A 441 -16.88 18.39 26.31
C LEU A 441 -17.83 19.21 27.18
N SER A 442 -17.39 20.40 27.61
CA SER A 442 -18.19 21.32 28.43
C SER A 442 -18.03 22.76 27.97
N PHE A 443 -19.06 23.57 28.14
CA PHE A 443 -18.95 25.02 28.00
C PHE A 443 -17.97 25.61 29.02
N ALA A 444 -17.37 26.76 28.72
CA ALA A 444 -16.46 27.46 29.63
C ALA A 444 -17.05 27.76 31.02
N ASN A 445 -18.38 27.79 31.15
CA ASN A 445 -19.09 27.92 32.43
C ASN A 445 -19.30 26.59 33.19
N GLY A 446 -18.71 25.49 32.70
CA GLY A 446 -18.81 24.14 33.26
C GLY A 446 -20.06 23.36 32.87
N ASN A 447 -20.98 23.94 32.11
CA ASN A 447 -22.20 23.24 31.69
C ASN A 447 -21.91 22.20 30.60
N THR A 448 -22.52 21.03 30.71
CA THR A 448 -22.48 20.03 29.66
C THR A 448 -23.41 20.43 28.51
N PRO A 449 -22.95 20.43 27.25
CA PRO A 449 -23.79 20.69 26.11
C PRO A 449 -24.81 19.57 25.93
N VAL A 450 -26.10 19.92 25.84
CA VAL A 450 -27.16 18.98 25.51
C VAL A 450 -27.35 19.00 23.99
N VAL A 451 -26.51 18.25 23.27
CA VAL A 451 -26.69 18.01 21.83
C VAL A 451 -27.32 16.64 21.66
N GLY A 452 -28.66 16.62 21.65
CA GLY A 452 -29.42 15.38 21.53
C GLY A 452 -29.07 14.58 20.27
N ALA A 453 -29.53 13.32 20.20
CA ALA A 453 -29.29 12.43 19.06
C ALA A 453 -29.77 12.98 17.70
N ALA A 454 -30.57 14.06 17.69
CA ALA A 454 -31.04 14.74 16.49
C ALA A 454 -30.01 15.66 15.81
N TYR A 455 -28.81 15.81 16.38
CA TYR A 455 -27.72 16.56 15.77
C TYR A 455 -26.61 15.64 15.29
N GLU A 456 -25.90 15.98 14.24
CA GLU A 456 -24.72 15.30 13.74
C GLU A 456 -23.54 16.27 13.61
N VAL A 457 -22.31 15.76 13.77
CA VAL A 457 -21.11 16.53 13.45
C VAL A 457 -20.92 16.46 11.93
N LEU A 458 -20.94 17.63 11.31
CA LEU A 458 -20.69 17.79 9.88
C LEU A 458 -19.20 17.84 9.56
N GLY A 459 -18.40 18.45 10.43
CA GLY A 459 -16.95 18.52 10.27
C GLY A 459 -16.25 19.07 11.52
N VAL A 460 -14.97 18.76 11.61
CA VAL A 460 -14.05 19.27 12.63
C VAL A 460 -12.86 19.84 11.88
N HIS A 461 -12.77 21.16 11.85
CA HIS A 461 -11.76 21.89 11.10
C HIS A 461 -11.62 23.30 11.68
N ASP A 462 -10.54 23.98 11.33
CA ASP A 462 -10.50 25.43 11.39
C ASP A 462 -11.41 26.02 10.29
N PHE A 463 -12.65 26.37 10.66
CA PHE A 463 -13.65 27.01 9.82
C PHE A 463 -13.60 28.53 9.89
N ASP A 464 -12.97 29.14 10.88
CA ASP A 464 -12.81 30.59 10.93
C ASP A 464 -11.56 31.07 10.19
N GLY A 465 -10.71 30.12 9.79
CA GLY A 465 -9.55 30.32 8.94
C GLY A 465 -8.48 31.18 9.60
N PHE A 466 -8.57 31.41 10.91
CA PHE A 466 -7.53 32.13 11.62
C PHE A 466 -6.28 31.28 11.83
N ASN A 467 -6.14 30.08 11.25
CA ASN A 467 -5.09 29.09 11.52
C ASN A 467 -4.83 28.90 13.03
N ASN A 468 -5.86 29.19 13.84
CA ASN A 468 -5.77 29.49 15.26
C ASN A 468 -5.67 28.21 16.10
N THR A 469 -5.07 27.15 15.56
CA THR A 469 -4.70 25.89 16.23
C THR A 469 -5.88 25.08 16.80
N THR A 470 -6.97 25.69 17.24
CA THR A 470 -8.15 24.99 17.77
C THR A 470 -9.14 24.67 16.67
N SER A 471 -9.32 23.38 16.36
CA SER A 471 -10.40 22.95 15.47
C SER A 471 -11.75 23.36 16.03
N GLN A 472 -12.62 23.93 15.19
CA GLN A 472 -14.02 24.16 15.55
C GLN A 472 -14.87 22.96 15.12
N ILE A 473 -16.01 22.77 15.78
CA ILE A 473 -16.94 21.67 15.48
C ILE A 473 -18.20 22.23 14.83
N LEU A 474 -18.48 21.81 13.60
CA LEU A 474 -19.69 22.16 12.88
C LEU A 474 -20.76 21.09 13.12
N TRP A 475 -21.92 21.53 13.61
CA TRP A 475 -23.06 20.67 13.92
C TRP A 475 -24.24 20.98 13.02
N ARG A 476 -25.03 19.95 12.71
CA ARG A 476 -26.32 20.09 12.03
C ARG A 476 -27.41 19.35 12.76
N GLY A 477 -28.52 20.01 13.02
CA GLY A 477 -29.74 19.39 13.53
C GLY A 477 -30.61 18.81 12.40
N GLN A 478 -31.46 17.84 12.72
CA GLN A 478 -32.44 17.29 11.78
C GLN A 478 -33.43 18.33 11.21
N GLY A 479 -33.60 19.48 11.87
CA GLY A 479 -34.37 20.62 11.37
C GLY A 479 -33.63 21.47 10.33
N GLY A 480 -32.36 21.15 10.04
CA GLY A 480 -31.48 21.88 9.13
C GLY A 480 -30.76 23.06 9.78
N ASP A 481 -30.92 23.26 11.08
CA ASP A 481 -30.17 24.23 11.86
C ASP A 481 -28.69 23.85 11.93
N VAL A 482 -27.82 24.85 11.79
CA VAL A 482 -26.37 24.66 11.74
C VAL A 482 -25.73 25.48 12.85
N TYR A 483 -24.93 24.82 13.69
CA TYR A 483 -24.17 25.44 14.76
C TYR A 483 -22.67 25.28 14.52
N VAL A 484 -21.89 26.27 14.95
CA VAL A 484 -20.45 26.13 15.10
C VAL A 484 -20.09 26.24 16.58
N TRP A 485 -19.21 25.34 17.01
CA TRP A 485 -18.60 25.38 18.32
C TRP A 485 -17.14 25.76 18.19
N LYS A 486 -16.77 26.88 18.79
CA LYS A 486 -15.36 27.26 18.96
C LYS A 486 -14.82 26.52 20.17
N MET A 487 -13.69 25.84 19.96
CA MET A 487 -13.06 24.97 20.96
C MET A 487 -11.82 25.63 21.56
N ASP A 488 -11.51 25.28 22.80
CA ASP A 488 -10.20 25.44 23.44
C ASP A 488 -9.93 24.13 24.19
N GLY A 489 -9.25 23.21 23.51
CA GLY A 489 -9.14 21.81 23.92
C GLY A 489 -10.51 21.14 24.09
N LEU A 490 -10.80 20.65 25.30
CA LEU A 490 -12.08 20.02 25.63
C LEU A 490 -13.17 21.02 26.07
N THR A 491 -12.87 22.32 26.03
CA THR A 491 -13.80 23.38 26.44
C THR A 491 -14.44 24.04 25.22
N ILE A 492 -15.76 24.19 25.23
CA ILE A 492 -16.51 24.97 24.24
C ILE A 492 -16.51 26.42 24.71
N VAL A 493 -15.71 27.26 24.05
CA VAL A 493 -15.61 28.69 24.40
C VAL A 493 -16.78 29.49 23.82
N GLU A 494 -17.32 29.07 22.68
CA GLU A 494 -18.51 29.67 22.07
C GLU A 494 -19.32 28.60 21.32
N SER A 495 -20.65 28.66 21.41
CA SER A 495 -21.55 27.90 20.54
C SER A 495 -22.52 28.88 19.89
N LYS A 496 -22.55 28.90 18.56
CA LYS A 496 -23.34 29.87 17.80
C LYS A 496 -24.14 29.23 16.70
N LEU A 497 -25.39 29.65 16.59
CA LEU A 497 -26.26 29.29 15.48
C LEU A 497 -25.81 30.08 14.25
N LEU A 498 -25.33 29.38 13.23
CA LEU A 498 -24.97 29.96 11.94
C LEU A 498 -26.19 30.14 11.03
N SER A 499 -27.11 29.16 11.05
CA SER A 499 -28.34 29.22 10.27
C SER A 499 -29.45 28.43 10.96
N SER A 500 -30.66 28.99 11.01
CA SER A 500 -31.83 28.34 11.62
C SER A 500 -32.54 27.33 10.72
N SER A 501 -32.20 27.26 9.41
CA SER A 501 -32.62 26.18 8.52
C SER A 501 -31.87 26.27 7.19
N THR A 502 -31.04 25.27 6.88
CA THR A 502 -30.49 25.08 5.54
C THR A 502 -31.49 24.43 4.59
N GLY A 503 -32.65 23.95 5.05
CA GLY A 503 -33.58 23.15 4.24
C GLY A 503 -32.98 21.78 3.87
N SER A 504 -33.82 20.77 3.64
CA SER A 504 -33.36 19.39 3.37
C SER A 504 -32.61 19.22 2.05
N ALA A 505 -32.89 20.09 1.06
CA ALA A 505 -32.25 20.07 -0.26
C ALA A 505 -30.79 20.54 -0.26
N TRP A 506 -30.35 21.24 0.79
CA TRP A 506 -28.97 21.69 0.93
C TRP A 506 -28.16 20.66 1.72
N GLN A 507 -27.03 20.29 1.13
CA GLN A 507 -26.10 19.30 1.63
C GLN A 507 -24.70 19.88 1.58
N LEU A 508 -23.83 19.46 2.48
CA LEU A 508 -22.40 19.61 2.21
C LEU A 508 -22.06 18.61 1.10
N PRO A 509 -21.43 19.03 -0.01
CA PRO A 509 -20.67 18.09 -0.80
C PRO A 509 -19.76 17.38 0.19
N SER A 510 -19.78 16.06 0.21
CA SER A 510 -18.90 15.30 1.07
C SER A 510 -17.48 15.86 0.91
N LEU A 511 -16.95 16.50 1.95
CA LEU A 511 -15.53 16.84 2.10
C LEU A 511 -14.80 15.49 2.22
N ASN A 512 -14.78 14.76 1.12
CA ASN A 512 -14.09 13.50 0.97
C ASN A 512 -12.78 13.80 0.29
N TYR A 513 -11.76 13.09 0.77
CA TYR A 513 -10.37 13.13 0.35
C TYR A 513 -9.55 14.30 0.89
N GLY A 514 -9.02 14.05 2.10
CA GLY A 514 -8.00 14.85 2.75
C GLY A 514 -7.92 14.52 4.24
N ASP A 515 -9.10 14.44 4.86
CA ASP A 515 -9.27 14.24 6.29
C ASP A 515 -10.30 13.15 6.57
N TYR A 516 -9.89 12.17 7.36
CA TYR A 516 -10.59 10.92 7.57
C TYR A 516 -12.04 11.10 8.08
N LYS A 517 -13.03 11.02 7.19
CA LYS A 517 -14.24 10.23 7.47
C LYS A 517 -13.97 8.82 6.99
N GLU A 518 -14.51 7.80 7.68
CA GLU A 518 -14.31 6.38 7.36
C GLU A 518 -14.22 6.16 5.84
N PRO A 519 -13.27 5.35 5.33
CA PRO A 519 -13.34 4.83 3.99
C PRO A 519 -14.56 3.92 3.92
N GLN A 520 -15.73 4.53 3.71
CA GLN A 520 -16.91 3.90 3.18
C GLN A 520 -16.67 3.71 1.68
N PHE A 521 -15.69 2.89 1.32
CA PHE A 521 -15.53 2.44 -0.07
C PHE A 521 -15.41 0.93 -0.10
N GLY A 522 -16.51 0.34 0.36
CA GLY A 522 -16.95 -1.01 0.06
C GLY A 522 -18.47 -1.17 0.17
N VAL A 523 -19.25 -0.08 0.25
CA VAL A 523 -20.72 -0.12 0.25
C VAL A 523 -21.24 1.23 -0.23
N VAL A 524 -22.08 1.26 -1.28
CA VAL A 524 -23.10 2.32 -1.35
C VAL A 524 -24.09 1.96 -0.23
N GLN A 525 -23.77 2.37 1.00
CA GLN A 525 -24.76 2.41 2.06
C GLN A 525 -25.20 3.86 2.06
N LEU A 526 -26.25 4.12 1.27
CA LEU A 526 -27.04 5.31 1.50
C LEU A 526 -27.36 5.32 2.99
N ALA A 527 -26.95 6.39 3.65
CA ALA A 527 -27.40 6.70 4.98
C ALA A 527 -28.91 6.43 5.05
N SER A 528 -29.34 5.73 6.08
CA SER A 528 -30.74 5.69 6.48
C SER A 528 -31.18 7.10 6.83
N GLN A 529 -31.53 7.89 5.82
CA GLN A 529 -32.22 9.15 5.94
C GLN A 529 -33.47 9.06 5.07
N PHE A 530 -34.63 9.25 5.71
CA PHE A 530 -35.93 9.33 5.08
C PHE A 530 -35.87 10.41 3.97
N GLN A 531 -35.92 10.01 2.71
CA GLN A 531 -35.99 10.92 1.57
C GLN A 531 -37.17 10.49 0.69
N THR A 532 -38.03 11.44 0.32
CA THR A 532 -38.95 11.36 -0.83
C THR A 532 -38.14 11.71 -2.08
N ILE A 533 -37.85 10.74 -2.95
CA ILE A 533 -36.80 10.81 -3.98
C ILE A 533 -37.19 10.19 -5.31
N GLY A 534 -38.33 9.51 -5.42
CA GLY A 534 -38.80 8.92 -6.67
C GLY A 534 -38.87 9.93 -7.81
N GLY A 535 -38.23 9.62 -8.94
CA GLY A 535 -38.34 10.46 -10.13
C GLY A 535 -39.75 10.38 -10.71
N SER A 536 -40.34 11.50 -11.11
CA SER A 536 -41.72 11.52 -11.63
C SER A 536 -41.86 10.89 -13.03
N SER A 537 -40.72 10.63 -13.69
CA SER A 537 -40.61 10.02 -15.01
C SER A 537 -39.33 9.18 -15.13
N SER A 538 -39.23 8.34 -16.17
CA SER A 538 -38.02 7.55 -16.42
C SER A 538 -36.78 8.40 -16.76
N VAL A 539 -36.96 9.65 -17.23
CA VAL A 539 -35.87 10.61 -17.48
C VAL A 539 -35.35 11.20 -16.17
N GLU A 540 -36.25 11.47 -15.23
CA GLU A 540 -35.95 12.01 -13.90
C GLU A 540 -35.69 10.91 -12.86
N ALA A 541 -35.56 9.65 -13.29
CA ALA A 541 -35.43 8.51 -12.41
C ALA A 541 -34.28 8.71 -11.41
N PHE A 542 -34.57 8.46 -10.14
CA PHE A 542 -33.61 8.63 -9.07
C PHE A 542 -32.49 7.61 -9.21
N ASP A 543 -31.26 8.11 -9.35
CA ASP A 543 -30.09 7.25 -9.50
C ASP A 543 -29.70 6.67 -8.14
N ILE A 544 -29.97 5.37 -7.96
CA ILE A 544 -29.48 4.65 -6.78
C ILE A 544 -28.04 4.16 -6.96
N GLY A 545 -27.42 4.41 -8.11
CA GLY A 545 -26.03 4.10 -8.40
C GLY A 545 -25.81 2.65 -8.83
N VAL A 546 -24.67 2.08 -8.47
CA VAL A 546 -24.32 0.70 -8.79
C VAL A 546 -24.97 -0.25 -7.78
N LEU A 547 -25.72 -1.22 -8.28
CA LEU A 547 -26.40 -2.21 -7.47
C LEU A 547 -25.43 -3.32 -7.07
N ASN A 548 -24.91 -3.26 -5.85
CA ASN A 548 -24.03 -4.26 -5.27
C ASN A 548 -24.32 -4.59 -3.79
N ASN A 549 -25.37 -4.02 -3.20
CA ASN A 549 -25.81 -4.31 -1.83
C ASN A 549 -27.31 -3.97 -1.65
N LYS A 550 -27.76 -3.82 -0.41
CA LYS A 550 -29.12 -3.44 0.01
C LYS A 550 -29.29 -1.93 0.12
N GLY A 551 -30.46 -1.44 -0.27
CA GLY A 551 -30.93 -0.07 -0.05
C GLY A 551 -32.41 -0.07 0.33
N THR A 552 -32.82 0.89 1.17
CA THR A 552 -34.23 1.10 1.54
C THR A 552 -34.60 2.55 1.27
N TYR A 553 -35.68 2.75 0.54
CA TYR A 553 -36.20 4.05 0.09
C TYR A 553 -37.68 4.16 0.47
N THR A 554 -38.15 5.33 0.87
CA THR A 554 -39.56 5.53 1.24
C THR A 554 -40.14 6.70 0.47
N ASP A 555 -41.29 6.53 -0.17
CA ASP A 555 -41.94 7.63 -0.88
C ASP A 555 -43.46 7.50 -0.90
N THR A 556 -44.15 8.42 -1.59
CA THR A 556 -45.61 8.42 -1.76
C THR A 556 -46.02 8.55 -3.23
N VAL A 557 -46.73 7.55 -3.73
CA VAL A 557 -47.47 7.65 -5.01
C VAL A 557 -48.92 8.06 -4.78
N SER A 558 -49.54 8.73 -5.76
CA SER A 558 -50.96 9.10 -5.73
C SER A 558 -51.61 8.97 -7.11
N ASN A 559 -52.89 8.61 -7.13
CA ASN A 559 -53.67 8.52 -8.36
C ASN A 559 -54.08 9.89 -8.97
N ARG A 560 -53.76 11.02 -8.32
CA ARG A 560 -54.08 12.38 -8.81
C ARG A 560 -52.90 13.09 -9.49
N ASN A 561 -51.75 13.22 -8.81
CA ASN A 561 -50.68 14.13 -9.23
C ASN A 561 -49.29 13.47 -9.29
N ASN A 562 -49.06 12.32 -8.63
CA ASN A 562 -47.79 11.57 -8.66
C ASN A 562 -48.04 10.08 -8.90
N LYS A 563 -48.39 9.69 -10.13
CA LYS A 563 -48.91 8.33 -10.40
C LYS A 563 -47.86 7.23 -10.27
N THR A 564 -46.59 7.58 -10.46
CA THR A 564 -45.49 6.61 -10.56
C THR A 564 -44.18 7.24 -10.14
N ASP A 565 -43.39 6.50 -9.38
CA ASP A 565 -42.03 6.87 -9.02
C ASP A 565 -41.02 5.97 -9.76
N TRP A 566 -39.91 6.57 -10.19
CA TRP A 566 -38.88 5.91 -10.98
C TRP A 566 -37.52 5.96 -10.29
N TYR A 567 -36.86 4.81 -10.28
CA TYR A 567 -35.49 4.61 -9.80
C TYR A 567 -34.66 4.02 -10.93
N LYS A 568 -33.37 4.40 -11.03
CA LYS A 568 -32.43 3.82 -11.99
C LYS A 568 -31.18 3.32 -11.28
N PHE A 569 -30.62 2.22 -11.76
CA PHE A 569 -29.42 1.61 -11.20
C PHE A 569 -28.59 0.90 -12.25
N LYS A 570 -27.30 0.74 -11.96
CA LYS A 570 -26.35 0.05 -12.84
C LYS A 570 -25.91 -1.27 -12.24
N VAL A 571 -25.93 -2.31 -13.05
CA VAL A 571 -25.41 -3.64 -12.74
C VAL A 571 -24.12 -3.81 -13.52
N LEU A 572 -22.99 -3.89 -12.82
CA LEU A 572 -21.65 -3.96 -13.44
C LEU A 572 -21.18 -5.39 -13.69
N GLN A 573 -21.78 -6.37 -13.01
CA GLN A 573 -21.56 -7.80 -13.18
C GLN A 573 -22.88 -8.53 -12.89
N SER A 574 -23.00 -9.82 -13.21
CA SER A 574 -24.21 -10.57 -12.91
C SER A 574 -24.57 -10.47 -11.41
N THR A 575 -25.80 -10.09 -11.08
CA THR A 575 -26.22 -9.76 -9.71
C THR A 575 -27.58 -10.37 -9.42
N ASP A 576 -27.72 -11.07 -8.29
CA ASP A 576 -29.02 -11.52 -7.79
C ASP A 576 -29.75 -10.32 -7.18
N PHE A 577 -30.86 -9.93 -7.81
CA PHE A 577 -31.67 -8.77 -7.47
C PHE A 577 -32.96 -9.19 -6.78
N LYS A 578 -33.34 -8.40 -5.77
CA LYS A 578 -34.61 -8.50 -5.07
C LYS A 578 -35.11 -7.10 -4.72
N ALA A 579 -36.41 -6.91 -4.76
CA ALA A 579 -37.10 -5.69 -4.38
C ALA A 579 -38.49 -5.95 -3.76
N SER A 580 -38.91 -5.08 -2.85
CA SER A 580 -40.25 -5.08 -2.23
C SER A 580 -40.66 -3.66 -1.92
N ASP A 581 -41.95 -3.34 -1.95
CA ASP A 581 -42.49 -2.00 -1.71
C ASP A 581 -43.18 -1.85 -0.34
N GLY A 582 -43.46 -2.96 0.35
CA GLY A 582 -44.01 -2.95 1.70
C GLY A 582 -45.44 -2.38 1.79
N ASN A 583 -46.11 -2.14 0.66
CA ASN A 583 -47.49 -1.68 0.59
C ASN A 583 -48.26 -2.40 -0.53
N THR A 584 -49.18 -3.29 -0.16
CA THR A 584 -49.99 -4.10 -1.07
C THR A 584 -50.88 -3.32 -2.05
N SER A 585 -50.99 -1.99 -1.89
CA SER A 585 -51.70 -1.10 -2.80
C SER A 585 -50.79 -0.43 -3.83
N VAL A 586 -49.53 -0.83 -3.90
CA VAL A 586 -48.49 -0.36 -4.82
C VAL A 586 -47.96 -1.57 -5.62
N SER A 587 -47.35 -1.34 -6.78
CA SER A 587 -46.75 -2.41 -7.57
C SER A 587 -45.42 -2.01 -8.21
N LEU A 588 -44.50 -2.98 -8.30
CA LEU A 588 -43.18 -2.81 -8.90
C LEU A 588 -43.12 -3.37 -10.33
N GLU A 589 -42.46 -2.63 -11.23
CA GLU A 589 -42.13 -3.07 -12.58
C GLU A 589 -40.66 -2.77 -12.88
N LEU A 590 -39.91 -3.74 -13.41
CA LEU A 590 -38.49 -3.60 -13.75
C LEU A 590 -38.30 -3.51 -15.27
N PHE A 591 -37.39 -2.65 -15.73
CA PHE A 591 -37.06 -2.42 -17.13
C PHE A 591 -35.54 -2.42 -17.34
N LYS A 592 -35.08 -2.86 -18.51
CA LYS A 592 -33.67 -2.80 -18.90
C LYS A 592 -33.44 -1.69 -19.93
N ALA A 593 -32.38 -0.91 -19.74
CA ALA A 593 -31.95 0.10 -20.70
C ALA A 593 -31.34 -0.54 -21.97
N ASP A 594 -31.25 0.24 -23.05
CA ASP A 594 -30.50 -0.17 -24.24
C ASP A 594 -28.98 -0.15 -23.99
N ALA A 595 -28.19 -0.57 -24.98
CA ALA A 595 -26.73 -0.61 -24.89
C ALA A 595 -26.08 0.78 -24.66
N ASN A 596 -26.81 1.86 -24.95
CA ASN A 596 -26.35 3.24 -24.74
C ASN A 596 -26.80 3.80 -23.37
N GLY A 597 -27.50 2.99 -22.56
CA GLY A 597 -28.01 3.39 -21.25
C GLY A 597 -29.33 4.16 -21.28
N ASN A 598 -30.02 4.23 -22.43
CA ASN A 598 -31.31 4.90 -22.53
C ASN A 598 -32.45 3.98 -22.09
N PHE A 599 -33.47 4.56 -21.46
CA PHE A 599 -34.68 3.84 -21.04
C PHE A 599 -35.38 3.16 -22.24
N THR A 600 -35.80 1.91 -22.07
CA THR A 600 -36.64 1.19 -23.04
C THR A 600 -37.92 0.69 -22.36
N THR A 601 -38.98 0.47 -23.15
CA THR A 601 -40.26 -0.05 -22.66
C THR A 601 -40.28 -1.58 -22.51
N THR A 602 -39.15 -2.26 -22.74
CA THR A 602 -39.04 -3.70 -22.58
C THR A 602 -39.00 -4.06 -21.10
N SER A 603 -40.08 -4.66 -20.59
CA SER A 603 -40.16 -5.11 -19.21
C SER A 603 -39.30 -6.36 -18.98
N VAL A 604 -38.62 -6.37 -17.85
CA VAL A 604 -37.94 -7.56 -17.31
C VAL A 604 -38.96 -8.27 -16.43
N PRO A 605 -39.29 -9.56 -16.69
CA PRO A 605 -40.21 -10.31 -15.85
C PRO A 605 -39.72 -10.33 -14.40
N TYR A 606 -40.36 -9.56 -13.53
CA TYR A 606 -40.03 -9.51 -12.12
C TYR A 606 -40.90 -10.53 -11.37
N PRO A 607 -40.32 -11.42 -10.53
CA PRO A 607 -41.12 -12.34 -9.74
C PRO A 607 -42.04 -11.57 -8.77
N THR A 608 -43.07 -12.25 -8.24
CA THR A 608 -43.93 -11.69 -7.17
C THR A 608 -43.09 -10.97 -6.12
N GLU A 609 -43.61 -9.85 -5.59
CA GLU A 609 -42.93 -8.96 -4.65
C GLU A 609 -42.07 -9.72 -3.62
N GLY A 610 -40.78 -9.35 -3.51
CA GLY A 610 -39.81 -10.02 -2.65
C GLY A 610 -39.11 -11.26 -3.23
N GLY A 611 -39.42 -11.67 -4.47
CA GLY A 611 -38.70 -12.74 -5.18
C GLY A 611 -37.32 -12.30 -5.70
N THR A 612 -36.44 -13.29 -5.92
CA THR A 612 -35.08 -13.06 -6.43
C THR A 612 -35.01 -13.36 -7.94
N ILE A 613 -34.34 -12.49 -8.70
CA ILE A 613 -34.02 -12.66 -10.12
C ILE A 613 -32.56 -12.30 -10.39
N THR A 614 -31.88 -13.05 -11.25
CA THR A 614 -30.52 -12.68 -11.67
C THR A 614 -30.57 -11.67 -12.82
N LEU A 615 -29.88 -10.53 -12.64
CA LEU A 615 -29.73 -9.48 -13.64
C LEU A 615 -28.34 -9.54 -14.28
N ASP A 616 -28.29 -9.48 -15.60
CA ASP A 616 -27.02 -9.31 -16.34
C ASP A 616 -26.55 -7.86 -16.29
N THR A 617 -25.32 -7.60 -16.74
CA THR A 617 -24.77 -6.24 -16.82
C THR A 617 -25.65 -5.29 -17.62
N GLY A 618 -25.75 -4.04 -17.16
CA GLY A 618 -26.50 -2.98 -17.83
C GLY A 618 -27.14 -2.01 -16.84
N THR A 619 -27.82 -1.00 -17.39
CA THR A 619 -28.64 -0.07 -16.59
C THR A 619 -30.07 -0.58 -16.53
N TYR A 620 -30.68 -0.50 -15.36
CA TYR A 620 -32.05 -0.93 -15.11
C TYR A 620 -32.85 0.21 -14.49
N TYR A 621 -34.15 0.18 -14.73
CA TYR A 621 -35.11 1.13 -14.18
C TYR A 621 -36.18 0.36 -13.42
N LEU A 622 -36.41 0.74 -12.16
CA LEU A 622 -37.50 0.22 -11.34
C LEU A 622 -38.59 1.28 -11.22
N LYS A 623 -39.80 0.90 -11.57
CA LYS A 623 -41.00 1.73 -11.54
C LYS A 623 -41.90 1.27 -10.41
N VAL A 624 -42.36 2.21 -9.61
CA VAL A 624 -43.31 2.02 -8.53
C VAL A 624 -44.64 2.65 -8.95
N ASN A 625 -45.74 1.89 -8.98
CA ASN A 625 -47.04 2.37 -9.45
C ASN A 625 -48.08 2.37 -8.33
N ALA A 626 -48.96 3.38 -8.31
CA ALA A 626 -50.17 3.33 -7.48
C ALA A 626 -51.18 2.28 -8.01
N GLY A 627 -51.58 1.34 -7.15
CA GLY A 627 -52.67 0.40 -7.42
C GLY A 627 -54.01 1.14 -7.52
N GLY A 628 -54.87 0.72 -8.45
CA GLY A 628 -56.04 1.47 -8.94
C GLY A 628 -57.22 1.73 -7.97
N ILE A 629 -56.99 1.89 -6.67
CA ILE A 629 -58.01 2.25 -5.66
C ILE A 629 -58.15 3.78 -5.56
N SER A 630 -59.33 4.28 -5.18
CA SER A 630 -59.70 5.69 -5.28
C SER A 630 -59.23 6.58 -4.12
N ASN A 631 -58.64 7.73 -4.49
CA ASN A 631 -58.30 8.92 -3.69
C ASN A 631 -57.51 8.73 -2.37
N GLY A 632 -56.17 8.70 -2.47
CA GLY A 632 -55.27 8.83 -1.32
C GLY A 632 -53.79 8.95 -1.73
N LEU A 633 -52.95 9.50 -0.84
CA LEU A 633 -51.49 9.33 -0.90
C LEU A 633 -51.16 7.91 -0.40
N LEU A 634 -50.41 7.14 -1.18
CA LEU A 634 -50.00 5.77 -0.88
C LEU A 634 -48.51 5.75 -0.53
N PRO A 635 -48.14 5.78 0.75
CA PRO A 635 -46.75 5.65 1.16
C PRO A 635 -46.25 4.22 0.89
N TYR A 636 -45.03 4.07 0.38
CA TYR A 636 -44.38 2.77 0.22
C TYR A 636 -42.95 2.82 0.79
N THR A 637 -42.42 1.64 1.09
CA THR A 637 -41.02 1.43 1.50
C THR A 637 -40.38 0.46 0.51
N LEU A 638 -39.70 1.01 -0.48
CA LEU A 638 -38.93 0.26 -1.46
C LEU A 638 -37.62 -0.26 -0.84
N ASN A 639 -37.59 -1.54 -0.52
CA ASN A 639 -36.36 -2.26 -0.24
C ASN A 639 -35.83 -2.83 -1.55
N ILE A 640 -34.56 -2.56 -1.87
CA ILE A 640 -33.83 -3.16 -2.99
C ILE A 640 -32.61 -3.88 -2.43
N GLU A 641 -32.28 -5.04 -2.97
CA GLU A 641 -31.11 -5.85 -2.66
C GLU A 641 -30.49 -6.30 -3.97
N GLY A 642 -29.18 -6.07 -4.10
CA GLY A 642 -28.36 -6.69 -5.12
C GLY A 642 -27.21 -7.42 -4.46
N VAL A 643 -27.08 -8.72 -4.74
CA VAL A 643 -25.92 -9.52 -4.33
C VAL A 643 -25.13 -9.84 -5.60
N PRO A 644 -24.01 -9.14 -5.86
CA PRO A 644 -23.15 -9.47 -6.98
C PRO A 644 -22.75 -10.94 -6.91
N ARG A 645 -22.89 -11.65 -8.03
CA ARG A 645 -22.43 -13.02 -8.15
C ARG A 645 -20.92 -12.99 -8.32
N THR A 646 -20.20 -13.50 -7.32
CA THR A 646 -18.73 -13.58 -7.31
C THR A 646 -18.30 -15.02 -7.10
N ILE A 647 -17.22 -15.40 -7.76
CA ILE A 647 -16.48 -16.62 -7.50
C ILE A 647 -15.12 -16.18 -6.98
N ASP A 648 -14.67 -16.82 -5.90
CA ASP A 648 -13.39 -16.55 -5.27
C ASP A 648 -12.94 -17.82 -4.55
N VAL A 649 -12.04 -18.61 -5.15
CA VAL A 649 -11.57 -19.86 -4.54
C VAL A 649 -10.10 -19.77 -4.13
N PHE A 650 -9.87 -19.97 -2.85
CA PHE A 650 -8.54 -19.88 -2.27
C PHE A 650 -8.23 -21.04 -1.35
N GLY A 651 -6.93 -21.25 -1.18
CA GLY A 651 -6.38 -22.31 -0.38
C GLY A 651 -6.22 -21.90 1.08
N THR A 652 -6.51 -22.83 1.99
CA THR A 652 -6.30 -22.69 3.42
C THR A 652 -5.71 -24.01 3.95
N ASN A 653 -4.74 -23.93 4.85
CA ASN A 653 -4.20 -25.09 5.56
C ASN A 653 -3.55 -26.18 4.68
N PHE A 654 -2.70 -25.81 3.72
CA PHE A 654 -1.89 -26.78 2.99
C PHE A 654 -0.84 -27.45 3.90
N ARG A 655 -0.86 -28.77 4.01
CA ARG A 655 0.04 -29.57 4.87
C ARG A 655 0.50 -30.84 4.17
N LEU A 656 1.68 -31.33 4.55
CA LEU A 656 2.27 -32.58 4.07
C LEU A 656 2.45 -33.57 5.21
N ALA A 657 2.33 -34.86 4.91
CA ALA A 657 2.59 -35.96 5.84
C ALA A 657 2.99 -37.26 5.10
N GLU A 658 3.33 -38.29 5.87
CA GLU A 658 3.45 -39.66 5.36
C GLU A 658 2.11 -40.18 4.82
N THR A 659 2.16 -41.10 3.85
CA THR A 659 0.96 -41.72 3.24
C THR A 659 0.16 -42.63 4.18
N THR A 660 0.68 -42.90 5.37
CA THR A 660 -0.05 -43.58 6.46
C THR A 660 -0.98 -42.63 7.21
N ALA A 661 -0.77 -41.30 7.14
CA ALA A 661 -1.55 -40.32 7.86
C ALA A 661 -2.97 -40.17 7.29
N THR A 662 -3.99 -40.31 8.12
CA THR A 662 -5.41 -40.16 7.72
C THR A 662 -5.98 -38.77 7.98
N THR A 663 -5.24 -37.92 8.69
CA THR A 663 -5.64 -36.55 9.07
C THR A 663 -4.45 -35.61 8.93
N ALA A 664 -4.71 -34.33 8.65
CA ALA A 664 -3.66 -33.32 8.56
C ALA A 664 -2.90 -33.16 9.90
N PRO A 665 -1.57 -32.94 9.87
CA PRO A 665 -0.80 -32.60 11.06
C PRO A 665 -1.32 -31.33 11.74
N THR A 666 -1.26 -31.32 13.07
CA THR A 666 -1.73 -30.18 13.90
C THR A 666 -0.62 -29.16 14.18
N ASP A 667 0.64 -29.54 13.98
CA ASP A 667 1.82 -28.68 14.16
C ASP A 667 2.57 -28.45 12.83
N ASN A 668 3.49 -27.49 12.84
CA ASN A 668 4.31 -27.12 11.68
C ASN A 668 5.60 -27.94 11.57
N THR A 669 5.65 -29.15 12.14
CA THR A 669 6.88 -29.97 12.10
C THR A 669 7.22 -30.35 10.66
N ILE A 670 8.49 -30.13 10.29
CA ILE A 670 8.96 -30.47 8.95
C ILE A 670 9.13 -32.00 8.91
N PHE A 671 8.29 -32.66 8.13
CA PHE A 671 8.37 -34.09 7.87
C PHE A 671 9.61 -34.42 7.00
N SER A 672 10.27 -35.55 7.27
CA SER A 672 11.40 -36.04 6.46
C SER A 672 11.08 -37.38 5.80
N THR A 673 11.41 -37.53 4.52
CA THR A 673 11.26 -38.81 3.78
C THR A 673 12.59 -39.23 3.16
N ASP A 674 12.92 -40.52 3.28
CA ASP A 674 14.02 -41.10 2.53
C ASP A 674 13.59 -41.36 1.08
N LEU A 675 14.34 -40.82 0.12
CA LEU A 675 14.23 -41.26 -1.27
C LEU A 675 14.87 -42.66 -1.38
N PRO A 676 14.35 -43.53 -2.28
CA PRO A 676 14.77 -44.92 -2.32
C PRO A 676 16.22 -45.08 -2.75
N ASP A 677 16.92 -46.00 -2.11
CA ASP A 677 18.22 -46.49 -2.53
C ASP A 677 18.03 -47.46 -3.71
N VAL A 678 18.43 -47.05 -4.92
CA VAL A 678 18.32 -47.93 -6.10
C VAL A 678 19.64 -48.67 -6.34
N THR A 679 20.17 -49.29 -5.29
CA THR A 679 21.16 -50.34 -5.43
C THR A 679 20.48 -51.62 -5.93
N ASN A 680 20.31 -51.71 -7.26
CA ASN A 680 20.29 -52.98 -8.01
C ASN A 680 18.95 -53.68 -8.32
N THR A 681 17.82 -52.97 -8.50
CA THR A 681 16.61 -53.58 -9.08
C THR A 681 15.97 -52.70 -10.16
N ASN A 682 15.63 -53.29 -11.31
CA ASN A 682 15.03 -52.65 -12.50
C ASN A 682 13.61 -52.06 -12.30
N THR A 683 13.22 -51.75 -11.07
CA THR A 683 11.96 -51.09 -10.71
C THR A 683 12.26 -50.00 -9.68
N PRO A 684 12.32 -48.72 -10.07
CA PRO A 684 12.45 -47.62 -9.11
C PRO A 684 11.22 -47.64 -8.18
N GLU A 685 11.43 -47.85 -6.88
CA GLU A 685 10.37 -47.67 -5.90
C GLU A 685 9.98 -46.18 -5.93
N LYS A 686 8.75 -45.83 -6.28
CA LYS A 686 8.32 -44.42 -6.28
C LYS A 686 7.84 -44.05 -4.88
N LYS A 687 8.48 -43.08 -4.23
CA LYS A 687 8.03 -42.56 -2.93
C LYS A 687 6.86 -41.61 -3.11
N THR A 688 5.95 -41.63 -2.14
CA THR A 688 4.75 -40.79 -2.12
C THR A 688 4.71 -39.95 -0.85
N VAL A 689 4.26 -38.70 -0.99
CA VAL A 689 3.97 -37.79 0.12
C VAL A 689 2.47 -37.49 0.07
N ARG A 690 1.79 -37.51 1.21
CA ARG A 690 0.38 -37.15 1.28
C ARG A 690 0.24 -35.67 1.53
N SER A 691 -0.58 -35.00 0.72
CA SER A 691 -0.99 -33.62 0.94
C SER A 691 -2.40 -33.53 1.50
N PHE A 692 -2.62 -32.49 2.30
CA PHE A 692 -3.93 -32.04 2.76
C PHE A 692 -4.10 -30.58 2.36
N LEU A 693 -5.05 -30.28 1.48
CA LEU A 693 -5.37 -28.93 1.02
C LEU A 693 -6.84 -28.64 1.32
N THR A 694 -7.14 -27.57 2.04
CA THR A 694 -8.52 -27.10 2.18
C THR A 694 -8.76 -25.94 1.23
N ILE A 695 -9.72 -26.07 0.32
CA ILE A 695 -10.10 -25.02 -0.62
C ILE A 695 -11.40 -24.41 -0.13
N LYS A 696 -11.46 -23.09 -0.11
CA LYS A 696 -12.62 -22.32 0.35
C LYS A 696 -13.14 -21.44 -0.78
N ASN A 697 -14.46 -21.34 -0.91
CA ASN A 697 -15.10 -20.37 -1.78
C ASN A 697 -15.55 -19.14 -0.96
N GLY A 698 -14.81 -18.03 -1.09
CA GLY A 698 -15.15 -16.73 -0.52
C GLY A 698 -16.21 -15.96 -1.32
N GLY A 699 -16.57 -16.45 -2.50
CA GLY A 699 -17.58 -15.86 -3.37
C GLY A 699 -19.01 -16.05 -2.88
N THR A 700 -19.96 -15.48 -3.63
CA THR A 700 -21.40 -15.53 -3.32
C THR A 700 -22.13 -16.65 -4.04
N VAL A 701 -21.49 -17.33 -5.00
CA VAL A 701 -22.12 -18.40 -5.79
C VAL A 701 -21.27 -19.66 -5.83
N LYS A 702 -21.94 -20.81 -5.97
CA LYS A 702 -21.27 -22.10 -6.13
C LYS A 702 -20.38 -22.05 -7.37
N THR A 703 -19.13 -22.47 -7.23
CA THR A 703 -18.20 -22.46 -8.36
C THR A 703 -18.55 -23.53 -9.38
N GLY A 704 -18.09 -23.34 -10.62
CA GLY A 704 -18.01 -24.41 -11.60
C GLY A 704 -16.91 -25.41 -11.25
N SER A 705 -16.65 -26.35 -12.17
CA SER A 705 -15.51 -27.27 -12.05
C SER A 705 -14.20 -26.56 -12.36
N PHE A 706 -13.15 -26.86 -11.60
CA PHE A 706 -11.82 -26.30 -11.80
C PHE A 706 -10.73 -27.34 -11.51
N LYS A 707 -9.47 -27.01 -11.81
CA LYS A 707 -8.33 -27.92 -11.58
C LYS A 707 -7.41 -27.40 -10.50
N VAL A 708 -6.87 -28.33 -9.72
CA VAL A 708 -5.80 -28.07 -8.76
C VAL A 708 -4.54 -28.77 -9.23
N ARG A 709 -3.43 -28.03 -9.35
CA ARG A 709 -2.14 -28.59 -9.75
C ARG A 709 -1.14 -28.52 -8.62
N TYR A 710 -0.54 -29.65 -8.27
CA TYR A 710 0.49 -29.75 -7.25
C TYR A 710 1.87 -29.72 -7.88
N TYR A 711 2.75 -28.88 -7.37
CA TYR A 711 4.12 -28.68 -7.86
C TYR A 711 5.13 -28.94 -6.76
N LEU A 712 6.27 -29.49 -7.13
CA LEU A 712 7.45 -29.66 -6.28
C LEU A 712 8.49 -28.58 -6.66
N SER A 713 9.09 -27.92 -5.68
CA SER A 713 10.08 -26.85 -5.88
C SER A 713 11.27 -26.99 -4.91
N ARG A 714 12.43 -26.54 -5.39
CA ARG A 714 13.66 -26.39 -4.57
C ARG A 714 13.64 -25.15 -3.68
N THR A 715 12.83 -24.17 -4.06
CA THR A 715 12.77 -22.87 -3.39
C THR A 715 11.40 -22.68 -2.73
N ALA A 716 11.37 -21.90 -1.65
CA ALA A 716 10.12 -21.54 -0.97
C ALA A 716 9.14 -20.81 -1.91
N THR A 717 9.68 -20.08 -2.89
CA THR A 717 8.91 -19.51 -4.00
C THR A 717 8.67 -20.60 -5.04
N ILE A 718 7.40 -20.94 -5.29
CA ILE A 718 7.02 -21.97 -6.24
C ILE A 718 6.49 -21.27 -7.49
N ASP A 719 7.23 -21.37 -8.58
CA ASP A 719 6.86 -20.82 -9.87
C ASP A 719 6.64 -21.97 -10.86
N PRO A 720 5.39 -22.22 -11.33
CA PRO A 720 5.08 -23.27 -12.30
C PRO A 720 5.87 -23.21 -13.61
N ASN A 721 6.43 -22.04 -13.97
CA ASN A 721 7.18 -21.84 -15.20
C ASN A 721 8.71 -21.94 -15.00
N ASN A 722 9.18 -22.07 -13.77
CA ASN A 722 10.60 -22.14 -13.44
C ASN A 722 11.18 -23.54 -13.70
N VAL A 723 12.46 -23.59 -14.08
CA VAL A 723 13.22 -24.85 -14.23
C VAL A 723 13.38 -25.62 -12.93
N ASN A 724 13.30 -24.94 -11.78
CA ASN A 724 13.37 -25.52 -10.44
C ASN A 724 12.03 -26.02 -9.91
N THR A 725 11.02 -26.22 -10.76
CA THR A 725 9.68 -26.66 -10.38
C THR A 725 9.21 -27.83 -11.24
N VAL A 726 8.60 -28.85 -10.62
CA VAL A 726 8.09 -30.06 -11.29
C VAL A 726 6.61 -30.27 -10.96
N LEU A 727 5.77 -30.47 -11.97
CA LEU A 727 4.36 -30.82 -11.78
C LEU A 727 4.23 -32.26 -11.28
N LEU A 728 3.65 -32.45 -10.09
CA LEU A 728 3.44 -33.76 -9.46
C LEU A 728 2.09 -34.38 -9.83
N LYS A 729 1.02 -33.60 -9.77
CA LYS A 729 -0.35 -34.10 -9.93
C LYS A 729 -1.32 -33.01 -10.35
N THR A 730 -2.33 -33.37 -11.14
CA THR A 730 -3.50 -32.53 -11.42
C THR A 730 -4.75 -33.22 -10.89
N VAL A 731 -5.57 -32.50 -10.12
CA VAL A 731 -6.85 -32.97 -9.56
C VAL A 731 -7.98 -32.14 -10.14
N ASN A 732 -9.04 -32.80 -10.60
CA ASN A 732 -10.23 -32.13 -11.12
C ASN A 732 -11.28 -32.03 -10.01
N VAL A 733 -11.63 -30.81 -9.60
CA VAL A 733 -12.75 -30.55 -8.70
C VAL A 733 -14.00 -30.41 -9.56
N THR A 734 -14.81 -31.47 -9.66
CA THR A 734 -15.91 -31.55 -10.65
C THR A 734 -17.22 -30.93 -10.18
N ASN A 735 -17.49 -30.93 -8.87
CA ASN A 735 -18.75 -30.43 -8.30
C ASN A 735 -18.66 -28.97 -7.82
N GLY A 736 -17.53 -28.32 -8.02
CA GLY A 736 -17.24 -26.99 -7.49
C GLY A 736 -17.26 -26.93 -5.96
N VAL A 737 -17.25 -25.71 -5.43
CA VAL A 737 -17.29 -25.43 -3.99
C VAL A 737 -18.47 -24.49 -3.73
N ASP A 738 -19.33 -24.86 -2.80
CA ASP A 738 -20.45 -24.00 -2.38
C ASP A 738 -19.92 -22.74 -1.67
N PRO A 739 -20.60 -21.59 -1.77
CA PRO A 739 -20.16 -20.38 -1.09
C PRO A 739 -20.37 -20.49 0.43
N VAL A 740 -19.70 -19.64 1.20
CA VAL A 740 -19.95 -19.54 2.64
C VAL A 740 -21.38 -19.04 2.89
N VAL A 741 -22.14 -19.77 3.71
CA VAL A 741 -23.48 -19.35 4.11
C VAL A 741 -23.38 -18.20 5.12
N ALA A 742 -23.98 -17.05 4.80
CA ALA A 742 -23.99 -15.89 5.68
C ALA A 742 -24.57 -16.24 7.07
N GLY A 743 -23.79 -16.02 8.13
CA GLY A 743 -24.17 -16.31 9.51
C GLY A 743 -23.80 -17.71 10.03
N SER A 744 -23.18 -18.56 9.21
CA SER A 744 -22.64 -19.85 9.66
C SER A 744 -21.48 -19.68 10.65
N GLN A 745 -21.53 -20.39 11.77
CA GLN A 745 -20.43 -20.54 12.74
C GLN A 745 -19.60 -21.81 12.49
N ASP A 746 -19.98 -22.64 11.51
CA ASP A 746 -19.25 -23.86 11.16
C ASP A 746 -18.08 -23.51 10.22
N PRO A 747 -16.82 -23.71 10.67
CA PRO A 747 -15.63 -23.37 9.88
C PRO A 747 -15.50 -24.17 8.59
N ASN A 748 -16.25 -25.26 8.43
CA ASN A 748 -16.22 -26.10 7.22
C ASN A 748 -17.21 -25.65 6.14
N THR A 749 -18.09 -24.67 6.43
CA THR A 749 -19.03 -24.18 5.42
C THR A 749 -18.31 -23.49 4.26
N GLY A 750 -18.71 -23.86 3.04
CA GLY A 750 -18.11 -23.37 1.80
C GLY A 750 -16.67 -23.84 1.57
N THR A 751 -16.29 -25.01 2.10
CA THR A 751 -14.96 -25.59 1.92
C THR A 751 -15.02 -27.02 1.38
N ILE A 752 -13.95 -27.44 0.70
CA ILE A 752 -13.64 -28.84 0.41
C ILE A 752 -12.22 -29.15 0.87
N THR A 753 -11.95 -30.37 1.29
CA THR A 753 -10.58 -30.82 1.59
C THR A 753 -10.16 -31.86 0.56
N LEU A 754 -9.06 -31.58 -0.13
CA LEU A 754 -8.39 -32.54 -1.01
C LEU A 754 -7.30 -33.23 -0.20
N THR A 755 -7.30 -34.57 -0.23
CA THR A 755 -6.26 -35.40 0.35
C THR A 755 -5.64 -36.23 -0.76
N GLU A 756 -4.39 -35.93 -1.11
CA GLU A 756 -3.77 -36.49 -2.31
C GLU A 756 -2.44 -37.15 -2.00
N ASP A 757 -2.27 -38.38 -2.46
CA ASP A 757 -0.94 -39.00 -2.52
C ASP A 757 -0.22 -38.49 -3.76
N LEU A 758 0.87 -37.77 -3.54
CA LEU A 758 1.72 -37.12 -4.53
C LEU A 758 2.98 -37.97 -4.72
N VAL A 759 3.17 -38.46 -5.94
CA VAL A 759 4.32 -39.30 -6.29
C VAL A 759 5.53 -38.39 -6.55
N LEU A 760 6.57 -38.52 -5.74
CA LEU A 760 7.81 -37.77 -5.94
C LEU A 760 8.57 -38.31 -7.17
N PRO A 761 9.30 -37.45 -7.91
CA PRO A 761 10.23 -37.91 -8.93
C PRO A 761 11.22 -38.91 -8.34
N ASP A 762 11.51 -39.99 -9.08
CA ASP A 762 12.51 -40.94 -8.62
C ASP A 762 13.91 -40.28 -8.56
N GLY A 763 14.80 -40.85 -7.75
CA GLY A 763 16.18 -40.38 -7.63
C GLY A 763 17.06 -40.70 -8.85
N GLN A 764 16.52 -41.36 -9.88
CA GLN A 764 17.26 -41.74 -11.08
C GLN A 764 16.99 -40.83 -12.28
N ASN A 765 15.95 -40.01 -12.21
CA ASN A 765 15.18 -39.56 -13.36
C ASN A 765 16.03 -38.84 -14.42
N LEU A 766 15.91 -39.32 -15.65
CA LEU A 766 16.50 -38.82 -16.89
C LEU A 766 15.81 -37.52 -17.38
N ASP A 767 15.25 -36.72 -16.47
CA ASP A 767 14.64 -35.43 -16.79
C ASP A 767 15.77 -34.42 -17.03
N PRO A 768 15.80 -33.69 -18.18
CA PRO A 768 16.83 -32.69 -18.50
C PRO A 768 16.94 -31.51 -17.51
N LYS A 769 16.28 -31.55 -16.35
CA LYS A 769 16.27 -30.49 -15.33
C LYS A 769 16.68 -30.93 -13.92
N LYS A 770 17.39 -32.06 -13.73
CA LYS A 770 18.05 -32.49 -12.48
C LYS A 770 17.43 -31.88 -11.21
N PHE A 771 16.31 -32.41 -10.71
CA PHE A 771 15.59 -31.71 -9.63
C PHE A 771 16.18 -31.92 -8.22
N TRP A 772 16.80 -33.05 -7.91
CA TRP A 772 17.34 -33.31 -6.57
C TRP A 772 18.80 -32.83 -6.42
N THR A 773 19.21 -32.42 -5.21
CA THR A 773 20.60 -32.02 -4.89
C THR A 773 21.25 -33.00 -3.89
N ARG A 774 22.59 -33.03 -3.84
CA ARG A 774 23.38 -33.96 -2.99
C ARG A 774 23.08 -33.83 -1.49
N ASP A 775 22.94 -32.60 -1.03
CA ASP A 775 22.76 -32.31 0.39
C ASP A 775 21.30 -32.54 0.80
N ALA A 776 21.08 -33.01 2.04
CA ALA A 776 19.74 -33.06 2.62
C ALA A 776 19.16 -31.65 2.66
N GLY A 777 18.23 -31.37 1.75
CA GLY A 777 17.65 -30.05 1.54
C GLY A 777 16.18 -30.00 1.92
N THR A 778 15.72 -28.82 2.34
CA THR A 778 14.29 -28.53 2.48
C THR A 778 13.69 -28.29 1.10
N TYR A 779 12.78 -29.17 0.68
CA TYR A 779 12.01 -29.04 -0.56
C TYR A 779 10.59 -28.58 -0.24
N TYR A 780 9.91 -28.01 -1.23
CA TYR A 780 8.60 -27.41 -1.07
C TYR A 780 7.61 -28.05 -2.03
N ILE A 781 6.41 -28.38 -1.57
CA ILE A 781 5.28 -28.70 -2.43
C ILE A 781 4.29 -27.55 -2.34
N GLY A 782 3.74 -27.14 -3.47
CA GLY A 782 2.72 -26.11 -3.58
C GLY A 782 1.52 -26.58 -4.37
N ALA A 783 0.37 -25.96 -4.15
CA ALA A 783 -0.85 -26.21 -4.92
C ALA A 783 -1.35 -24.93 -5.60
N VAL A 784 -1.53 -24.99 -6.92
CA VAL A 784 -2.24 -23.95 -7.71
C VAL A 784 -3.70 -24.35 -7.76
N ILE A 785 -4.56 -23.51 -7.20
CA ILE A 785 -6.02 -23.61 -7.30
C ILE A 785 -6.46 -22.89 -8.58
N ASP A 786 -7.52 -23.41 -9.21
CA ASP A 786 -7.96 -23.06 -10.57
C ASP A 786 -6.81 -22.89 -11.58
N ALA A 787 -5.96 -23.91 -11.67
CA ALA A 787 -4.72 -23.81 -12.44
C ALA A 787 -4.90 -23.57 -13.95
N ASP A 788 -6.11 -23.73 -14.48
CA ASP A 788 -6.45 -23.45 -15.88
C ASP A 788 -7.11 -22.08 -16.08
N ASN A 789 -7.37 -21.33 -15.00
CA ASN A 789 -8.12 -20.07 -15.02
C ASN A 789 -9.46 -20.25 -15.76
N ASN A 790 -10.21 -21.28 -15.33
CA ASN A 790 -11.51 -21.62 -15.93
C ASN A 790 -12.67 -20.98 -15.16
N LEU A 791 -12.44 -20.53 -13.92
CA LEU A 791 -13.37 -19.75 -13.14
C LEU A 791 -13.08 -18.28 -13.38
N ALA A 792 -14.13 -17.51 -13.66
CA ALA A 792 -14.01 -16.05 -13.72
C ALA A 792 -13.99 -15.50 -12.29
N GLU A 793 -12.85 -15.65 -11.62
CA GLU A 793 -12.59 -15.01 -10.35
C GLU A 793 -12.37 -13.51 -10.60
N GLY A 794 -12.70 -12.63 -9.64
CA GLY A 794 -12.42 -11.20 -9.80
C GLY A 794 -10.92 -10.97 -10.08
N ALA A 795 -10.51 -9.77 -10.51
CA ALA A 795 -9.12 -9.50 -10.92
C ALA A 795 -8.02 -9.70 -9.81
N GLU A 796 -8.38 -10.19 -8.62
CA GLU A 796 -7.49 -10.65 -7.54
C GLU A 796 -7.49 -12.17 -7.28
N GLY A 797 -8.50 -12.93 -7.77
CA GLY A 797 -8.75 -14.31 -7.35
C GLY A 797 -7.65 -15.31 -7.76
N GLU A 798 -6.91 -15.01 -8.84
CA GLU A 798 -5.80 -15.85 -9.28
C GLU A 798 -4.58 -15.82 -8.34
N LEU A 799 -4.52 -14.88 -7.37
CA LEU A 799 -3.31 -14.58 -6.59
C LEU A 799 -3.43 -14.88 -5.09
N ASN A 800 -4.60 -15.29 -4.61
CA ASN A 800 -4.93 -15.40 -3.17
C ASN A 800 -4.85 -16.83 -2.60
N ASN A 801 -4.31 -17.76 -3.36
CA ASN A 801 -4.22 -19.18 -3.04
C ASN A 801 -3.17 -19.55 -1.96
N SER A 802 -2.73 -18.64 -1.08
CA SER A 802 -1.59 -18.87 -0.16
C SER A 802 -1.90 -18.61 1.32
N ASN A 803 -1.58 -19.58 2.18
CA ASN A 803 -1.49 -19.42 3.63
C ASN A 803 -0.13 -18.90 4.15
N ARG A 804 0.87 -18.69 3.26
CA ARG A 804 2.26 -18.30 3.60
C ARG A 804 2.89 -17.25 2.66
N GLY A 805 2.09 -16.42 2.01
CA GLY A 805 2.57 -15.39 1.08
C GLY A 805 2.84 -15.91 -0.34
N ASN A 806 2.77 -14.96 -1.29
CA ASN A 806 2.82 -15.03 -2.76
C ASN A 806 2.51 -16.36 -3.48
N PHE A 807 1.33 -16.35 -4.11
CA PHE A 807 0.91 -17.10 -5.28
C PHE A 807 0.73 -18.62 -5.20
N LEU A 808 1.10 -19.32 -4.10
CA LEU A 808 0.70 -20.71 -3.84
C LEU A 808 0.63 -21.14 -2.36
N ASP A 809 -0.30 -22.05 -2.08
CA ASP A 809 -0.43 -22.76 -0.82
C ASP A 809 0.68 -23.81 -0.75
N SER A 810 1.65 -23.62 0.15
CA SER A 810 2.87 -24.44 0.16
C SER A 810 3.28 -24.95 1.54
N SER A 811 4.01 -26.05 1.53
CA SER A 811 4.54 -26.70 2.71
C SER A 811 5.85 -27.40 2.37
N SER A 812 6.73 -27.51 3.35
CA SER A 812 8.08 -28.01 3.17
C SER A 812 8.27 -29.40 3.78
N PHE A 813 9.16 -30.19 3.18
CA PHE A 813 9.62 -31.47 3.72
C PHE A 813 11.14 -31.63 3.46
N VAL A 814 11.80 -32.50 4.23
CA VAL A 814 13.21 -32.86 4.00
C VAL A 814 13.27 -34.14 3.19
N ALA A 815 14.02 -34.13 2.08
CA ALA A 815 14.32 -35.35 1.31
C ALA A 815 15.73 -35.84 1.67
N ASN A 816 15.81 -37.07 2.17
CA ASN A 816 17.06 -37.72 2.57
C ASN A 816 17.50 -38.75 1.52
N ASN A 817 18.80 -39.12 1.54
CA ASN A 817 19.39 -40.19 0.72
C ASN A 817 19.28 -40.00 -0.81
N VAL A 818 19.39 -38.77 -1.31
CA VAL A 818 19.40 -38.47 -2.76
C VAL A 818 20.60 -39.14 -3.46
N GLN A 819 20.36 -39.80 -4.61
CA GLN A 819 21.39 -40.46 -5.43
C GLN A 819 21.83 -39.61 -6.64
N VAL A 820 22.82 -38.72 -6.46
CA VAL A 820 23.44 -37.94 -7.55
C VAL A 820 24.85 -38.43 -7.89
N PHE A 821 25.35 -38.07 -9.09
CA PHE A 821 26.78 -38.14 -9.44
C PHE A 821 27.51 -36.90 -8.91
N GLU A 822 28.77 -37.06 -8.52
CA GLU A 822 29.65 -35.95 -8.14
C GLU A 822 31.10 -36.42 -8.30
N LEU A 823 31.79 -35.93 -9.33
CA LEU A 823 33.14 -36.28 -9.72
C LEU A 823 34.12 -35.17 -9.36
N VAL A 824 35.19 -35.55 -8.68
CA VAL A 824 36.27 -34.62 -8.34
C VAL A 824 37.63 -35.25 -8.59
N GLY A 825 38.64 -34.44 -8.87
CA GLY A 825 40.02 -34.88 -8.87
C GLY A 825 40.48 -35.20 -7.45
N GLN A 826 41.16 -36.33 -7.23
CA GLN A 826 41.73 -36.65 -5.91
C GLN A 826 43.26 -36.59 -5.89
N SER A 827 43.91 -36.86 -7.02
CA SER A 827 45.35 -36.73 -7.13
C SER A 827 45.71 -36.34 -8.56
N PHE A 828 46.70 -35.47 -8.72
CA PHE A 828 47.22 -35.06 -10.02
C PHE A 828 48.71 -34.72 -9.92
N SER A 829 49.55 -35.36 -10.73
CA SER A 829 51.01 -35.21 -10.63
C SER A 829 51.73 -35.53 -11.94
N ILE A 830 52.95 -35.03 -12.10
CA ILE A 830 53.81 -35.32 -13.25
C ILE A 830 54.74 -36.48 -12.92
N ALA A 831 54.69 -37.54 -13.74
CA ALA A 831 55.42 -38.78 -13.53
C ALA A 831 56.87 -38.73 -14.04
N ASN A 832 57.18 -37.84 -14.99
CA ASN A 832 58.50 -37.70 -15.60
C ASN A 832 59.05 -36.26 -15.48
N PRO A 833 59.32 -35.76 -14.26
CA PRO A 833 59.76 -34.39 -14.07
C PRO A 833 61.13 -34.13 -14.72
N LYS A 834 61.16 -33.23 -15.69
CA LYS A 834 62.37 -32.64 -16.28
C LYS A 834 62.09 -31.20 -16.71
N VAL A 835 63.13 -30.51 -17.17
CA VAL A 835 62.94 -29.25 -17.90
C VAL A 835 62.61 -29.61 -19.34
N PHE A 836 61.39 -29.30 -19.76
CA PHE A 836 60.90 -29.55 -21.13
C PHE A 836 61.27 -28.40 -22.06
N VAL A 837 61.10 -28.60 -23.36
CA VAL A 837 61.14 -27.55 -24.38
C VAL A 837 59.82 -27.56 -25.17
N PRO A 838 59.39 -26.46 -25.79
CA PRO A 838 58.27 -26.50 -26.74
C PRO A 838 58.50 -27.55 -27.83
N GLY A 839 57.48 -28.36 -28.13
CA GLY A 839 57.55 -29.46 -29.09
C GLY A 839 58.37 -30.69 -28.65
N ASP A 840 58.66 -30.84 -27.35
CA ASP A 840 59.39 -31.99 -26.82
C ASP A 840 58.65 -33.32 -27.11
N ASN A 841 59.32 -34.22 -27.83
CA ASN A 841 58.78 -35.51 -28.24
C ASN A 841 58.75 -36.56 -27.12
N ASP A 842 59.40 -36.29 -25.98
CA ASP A 842 59.40 -37.24 -24.85
C ASP A 842 58.04 -37.32 -24.14
N GLY A 843 57.16 -36.34 -24.37
CA GLY A 843 55.83 -36.25 -23.80
C GLY A 843 55.81 -35.94 -22.29
N LEU A 844 54.88 -35.13 -21.83
CA LEU A 844 54.59 -34.88 -20.43
C LEU A 844 53.66 -35.99 -19.90
N VAL A 845 54.16 -36.82 -18.99
CA VAL A 845 53.42 -37.96 -18.44
C VAL A 845 52.75 -37.53 -17.13
N ILE A 846 51.43 -37.70 -17.06
CA ILE A 846 50.58 -37.27 -15.95
C ILE A 846 49.96 -38.48 -15.28
N ASN A 847 50.05 -38.54 -13.95
CA ASN A 847 49.33 -39.49 -13.11
C ASN A 847 48.15 -38.80 -12.42
N TYR A 848 46.95 -39.37 -12.53
CA TYR A 848 45.76 -38.81 -11.90
C TYR A 848 44.79 -39.87 -11.36
N THR A 849 43.91 -39.45 -10.43
CA THR A 849 42.76 -40.24 -9.98
C THR A 849 41.52 -39.35 -9.90
N VAL A 850 40.36 -39.94 -10.21
CA VAL A 850 39.04 -39.31 -10.10
C VAL A 850 38.24 -40.01 -9.03
N GLN A 851 37.55 -39.24 -8.21
CA GLN A 851 36.74 -39.72 -7.11
C GLN A 851 35.27 -39.37 -7.36
N ASN A 852 34.38 -40.34 -7.20
CA ASN A 852 32.94 -40.12 -7.16
C ASN A 852 32.48 -39.93 -5.72
N GLN A 853 32.25 -38.68 -5.33
CA GLN A 853 31.66 -38.29 -4.05
C GLN A 853 30.13 -38.45 -4.02
N GLY A 854 29.51 -38.67 -5.18
CA GLY A 854 28.07 -38.84 -5.32
C GLY A 854 27.66 -40.26 -4.97
N ARG A 855 26.48 -40.45 -4.38
CA ARG A 855 25.99 -41.79 -3.98
C ARG A 855 25.60 -42.67 -5.18
N ARG A 856 25.50 -42.12 -6.39
CA ARG A 856 25.18 -42.86 -7.62
C ARG A 856 26.45 -43.44 -8.24
N SER A 857 26.45 -44.73 -8.53
CA SER A 857 27.60 -45.40 -9.17
C SER A 857 27.65 -45.13 -10.68
N ILE A 858 28.85 -44.87 -11.20
CA ILE A 858 29.14 -44.80 -12.63
C ILE A 858 29.29 -46.24 -13.15
N THR A 859 28.66 -46.52 -14.29
CA THR A 859 28.69 -47.84 -14.94
C THR A 859 29.22 -47.72 -16.36
N SER A 860 29.43 -48.85 -17.04
CA SER A 860 29.87 -48.91 -18.45
C SER A 860 29.02 -48.09 -19.43
N ASN A 861 27.79 -47.72 -19.06
CA ASN A 861 26.86 -46.96 -19.90
C ASN A 861 26.94 -45.43 -19.70
N ASN A 862 27.57 -44.97 -18.61
CA ASN A 862 27.70 -43.54 -18.29
C ASN A 862 29.20 -43.21 -18.28
N LYS A 863 29.78 -42.94 -19.44
CA LYS A 863 31.20 -42.57 -19.56
C LYS A 863 31.34 -41.06 -19.46
N PHE A 864 32.44 -40.58 -18.89
CA PHE A 864 32.82 -39.16 -18.88
C PHE A 864 34.17 -38.96 -19.57
N ASN A 865 34.47 -37.73 -19.98
CA ASN A 865 35.76 -37.39 -20.60
C ASN A 865 36.66 -36.63 -19.63
N ILE A 866 37.97 -36.62 -19.92
CA ILE A 866 38.92 -35.78 -19.18
C ILE A 866 39.71 -34.98 -20.21
N GLN A 867 39.71 -33.66 -20.05
CA GLN A 867 40.45 -32.76 -20.91
C GLN A 867 41.63 -32.19 -20.15
N PHE A 868 42.80 -32.17 -20.78
CA PHE A 868 44.00 -31.61 -20.19
C PHE A 868 44.35 -30.28 -20.85
N VAL A 869 44.72 -29.31 -20.03
CA VAL A 869 44.88 -27.91 -20.43
C VAL A 869 46.21 -27.38 -19.91
N LEU A 870 46.89 -26.57 -20.72
CA LEU A 870 47.98 -25.73 -20.22
C LEU A 870 47.43 -24.40 -19.78
N SER A 871 47.95 -23.93 -18.65
CA SER A 871 47.68 -22.62 -18.12
C SER A 871 48.96 -21.88 -17.75
N LYS A 872 48.88 -20.56 -17.79
CA LYS A 872 49.93 -19.65 -17.33
C LYS A 872 49.95 -19.54 -15.81
N ASP A 873 48.81 -19.72 -15.17
CA ASP A 873 48.66 -19.55 -13.73
C ASP A 873 47.93 -20.75 -13.09
N ASN A 874 47.63 -20.62 -11.80
CA ASN A 874 46.97 -21.64 -11.02
C ASN A 874 45.43 -21.61 -11.16
N ILE A 875 44.90 -20.79 -12.08
CA ILE A 875 43.47 -20.65 -12.37
C ILE A 875 43.21 -21.26 -13.75
N ILE A 876 42.85 -22.54 -13.74
CA ILE A 876 42.43 -23.22 -14.96
C ILE A 876 41.08 -22.63 -15.41
N ASN A 877 41.03 -21.98 -16.57
CA ASN A 877 39.83 -21.32 -17.08
C ASN A 877 39.77 -21.37 -18.63
N ASN A 878 38.95 -20.55 -19.30
CA ASN A 878 38.80 -20.55 -20.77
C ASN A 878 39.34 -19.26 -21.44
N SER A 879 39.89 -18.32 -20.67
CA SER A 879 40.28 -16.99 -21.12
C SER A 879 41.76 -16.88 -21.57
N ASP A 880 42.65 -17.70 -21.00
CA ASP A 880 44.09 -17.70 -21.30
C ASP A 880 44.71 -19.12 -21.44
N ASP A 881 43.90 -20.17 -21.36
CA ASP A 881 44.35 -21.57 -21.42
C ASP A 881 44.33 -22.14 -22.83
N SER A 882 45.28 -23.04 -23.12
CA SER A 882 45.31 -23.81 -24.37
C SER A 882 45.01 -25.27 -24.12
N ILE A 883 43.99 -25.78 -24.82
CA ILE A 883 43.60 -27.19 -24.79
C ILE A 883 44.68 -27.99 -25.54
N LEU A 884 45.35 -28.90 -24.85
CA LEU A 884 46.41 -29.72 -25.46
C LEU A 884 45.91 -31.03 -26.02
N ALA A 885 45.04 -31.69 -25.26
CA ALA A 885 44.52 -33.01 -25.61
C ALA A 885 43.21 -33.25 -24.87
N SER A 886 42.29 -33.93 -25.54
CA SER A 886 41.11 -34.52 -24.93
C SER A 886 41.30 -36.03 -24.89
N ALA A 887 41.32 -36.61 -23.69
CA ALA A 887 41.33 -38.05 -23.51
C ALA A 887 39.92 -38.51 -23.16
N VAL A 888 39.39 -39.50 -23.88
CA VAL A 888 38.24 -40.24 -23.35
C VAL A 888 38.81 -41.21 -22.32
N ALA A 889 38.82 -40.81 -21.06
CA ALA A 889 39.18 -41.71 -19.97
C ALA A 889 37.98 -42.65 -19.73
N GLU A 890 38.02 -43.85 -20.32
CA GLU A 890 37.05 -44.90 -19.99
C GLU A 890 37.36 -45.48 -18.60
N LEU A 891 37.07 -44.72 -17.54
CA LEU A 891 37.43 -45.07 -16.16
C LEU A 891 36.69 -46.28 -15.56
N GLY A 892 35.95 -47.04 -16.38
CA GLY A 892 35.21 -48.23 -15.95
C GLY A 892 34.14 -47.92 -14.89
N ASN A 893 33.63 -48.95 -14.23
CA ASN A 893 32.62 -48.78 -13.18
C ASN A 893 33.24 -48.07 -11.96
N LEU A 894 32.80 -46.84 -11.65
CA LEU A 894 33.24 -46.06 -10.49
C LEU A 894 32.13 -46.11 -9.42
N PRO A 895 32.33 -46.80 -8.28
CA PRO A 895 31.30 -46.92 -7.25
C PRO A 895 30.88 -45.55 -6.71
N GLY A 896 29.61 -45.39 -6.36
CA GLY A 896 29.13 -44.22 -5.63
C GLY A 896 29.66 -44.19 -4.19
N SER A 897 29.55 -43.03 -3.55
CA SER A 897 29.92 -42.86 -2.15
C SER A 897 29.06 -43.72 -1.24
N THR A 898 29.75 -44.42 -0.34
CA THR A 898 29.16 -45.27 0.71
C THR A 898 29.40 -44.61 2.07
N PRO A 899 28.73 -45.05 3.15
CA PRO A 899 29.05 -44.58 4.51
C PRO A 899 30.53 -44.75 4.90
N SER A 900 31.27 -45.67 4.25
CA SER A 900 32.71 -45.90 4.42
C SER A 900 33.61 -44.95 3.61
N GLY A 901 33.05 -44.09 2.75
CA GLY A 901 33.77 -43.12 1.95
C GLY A 901 33.39 -43.13 0.45
N PRO A 902 33.82 -42.09 -0.29
CA PRO A 902 33.63 -41.99 -1.75
C PRO A 902 34.43 -43.06 -2.53
N GLY A 903 33.94 -43.43 -3.71
CA GLY A 903 34.62 -44.38 -4.61
C GLY A 903 35.70 -43.67 -5.44
N THR A 904 36.93 -44.21 -5.45
CA THR A 904 38.07 -43.61 -6.17
C THR A 904 38.51 -44.50 -7.32
N SER A 905 38.90 -43.91 -8.45
CA SER A 905 39.44 -44.63 -9.60
C SER A 905 40.81 -45.22 -9.27
N GLY A 906 41.19 -46.32 -9.90
CA GLY A 906 42.60 -46.72 -9.92
C GLY A 906 43.48 -45.59 -10.50
N PRO A 907 44.78 -45.50 -10.14
CA PRO A 907 45.71 -44.54 -10.73
C PRO A 907 45.73 -44.66 -12.25
N GLN A 908 45.52 -43.55 -12.93
CA GLN A 908 45.60 -43.45 -14.39
C GLN A 908 46.88 -42.73 -14.80
N THR A 909 47.38 -43.06 -16.00
CA THR A 909 48.53 -42.38 -16.60
C THR A 909 48.17 -41.92 -18.00
N TYR A 910 48.48 -40.67 -18.34
CA TYR A 910 48.27 -40.11 -19.68
C TYR A 910 49.48 -39.30 -20.13
N THR A 911 49.87 -39.45 -21.39
CA THR A 911 51.01 -38.72 -21.98
C THR A 911 50.48 -37.63 -22.91
N ILE A 912 50.90 -36.39 -22.68
CA ILE A 912 50.53 -35.21 -23.47
C ILE A 912 51.79 -34.69 -24.18
N PHE A 913 51.66 -34.27 -25.43
CA PHE A 913 52.75 -33.61 -26.14
C PHE A 913 52.59 -32.09 -26.04
N LEU A 914 53.69 -31.40 -25.73
CA LEU A 914 53.68 -29.95 -25.64
C LEU A 914 53.56 -29.34 -27.04
N PRO A 915 52.85 -28.22 -27.22
CA PRO A 915 52.79 -27.52 -28.48
C PRO A 915 54.18 -27.10 -28.94
N ASP A 916 54.37 -27.00 -30.26
CA ASP A 916 55.62 -26.50 -30.83
C ASP A 916 55.91 -25.05 -30.38
N SER A 917 57.13 -24.58 -30.66
CA SER A 917 57.57 -23.25 -30.25
C SER A 917 56.82 -22.08 -30.91
N LEU A 918 56.04 -22.33 -31.97
CA LEU A 918 55.28 -21.31 -32.69
C LEU A 918 53.85 -21.16 -32.16
N ASP A 919 53.41 -22.06 -31.27
CA ASP A 919 52.08 -22.03 -30.68
C ASP A 919 51.81 -20.71 -29.95
N ALA A 920 50.59 -20.20 -30.10
CA ALA A 920 50.16 -18.93 -29.52
C ALA A 920 50.25 -18.93 -27.99
N PHE A 921 50.11 -20.10 -27.34
CA PHE A 921 50.23 -20.25 -25.89
C PHE A 921 51.57 -19.73 -25.37
N TRP A 922 52.68 -19.93 -26.07
CA TRP A 922 54.00 -19.51 -25.58
C TRP A 922 54.22 -17.99 -25.63
N LYS A 923 53.45 -17.26 -26.45
CA LYS A 923 53.59 -15.81 -26.64
C LYS A 923 53.23 -14.98 -25.41
N GLN A 924 52.56 -15.60 -24.43
CA GLN A 924 52.17 -14.93 -23.19
C GLN A 924 53.31 -14.79 -22.15
N TYR A 925 54.48 -15.38 -22.43
CA TYR A 925 55.67 -15.29 -21.60
C TYR A 925 56.64 -14.27 -22.20
N SER A 926 56.87 -13.16 -21.52
CA SER A 926 57.58 -11.99 -22.06
C SER A 926 59.12 -12.02 -21.91
N GLY A 927 59.71 -13.11 -21.42
CA GLY A 927 61.10 -13.10 -20.91
C GLY A 927 62.08 -14.18 -21.39
N GLY A 928 61.69 -15.12 -22.26
CA GLY A 928 62.52 -16.30 -22.56
C GLY A 928 62.92 -17.10 -21.31
N GLY A 929 63.88 -18.01 -21.43
CA GLY A 929 64.44 -18.80 -20.31
C GLY A 929 63.51 -19.90 -19.78
N THR A 930 63.85 -20.44 -18.61
CA THR A 930 63.04 -21.46 -17.92
C THR A 930 61.84 -20.84 -17.22
N GLN A 931 60.64 -21.27 -17.61
CA GLN A 931 59.36 -20.82 -17.08
C GLN A 931 58.66 -21.95 -16.34
N THR A 932 57.94 -21.59 -15.27
CA THR A 932 57.00 -22.51 -14.61
C THR A 932 55.67 -22.46 -15.34
N VAL A 933 55.18 -23.61 -15.75
CA VAL A 933 53.93 -23.77 -16.50
C VAL A 933 53.01 -24.70 -15.71
N TYR A 934 51.72 -24.44 -15.77
CA TYR A 934 50.69 -25.24 -15.12
C TYR A 934 50.05 -26.16 -16.15
N VAL A 935 49.83 -27.41 -15.77
CA VAL A 935 48.97 -28.34 -16.51
C VAL A 935 47.83 -28.74 -15.60
N GLY A 936 46.61 -28.59 -16.09
CA GLY A 936 45.37 -28.92 -15.39
C GLY A 936 44.59 -30.04 -16.06
N MET A 937 43.64 -30.63 -15.33
CA MET A 937 42.57 -31.46 -15.88
C MET A 937 41.19 -30.84 -15.63
N LYS A 938 40.33 -30.96 -16.63
CA LYS A 938 38.89 -30.68 -16.57
C LYS A 938 38.17 -32.02 -16.66
N ILE A 939 37.51 -32.42 -15.58
CA ILE A 939 36.74 -33.66 -15.52
C ILE A 939 35.38 -33.41 -16.15
N ASP A 940 34.90 -34.40 -16.90
CA ASP A 940 33.65 -34.37 -17.64
C ASP A 940 33.43 -33.10 -18.49
N SER A 941 34.48 -32.61 -19.15
CA SER A 941 34.40 -31.32 -19.85
C SER A 941 33.44 -31.28 -21.06
N ALA A 942 32.90 -32.42 -21.48
CA ALA A 942 31.85 -32.53 -22.49
C ALA A 942 30.45 -32.72 -21.88
N ASN A 943 30.33 -32.64 -20.54
CA ASN A 943 29.13 -32.83 -19.73
C ASN A 943 28.39 -34.14 -20.08
N PHE A 944 29.13 -35.25 -20.17
CA PHE A 944 28.53 -36.57 -20.44
C PHE A 944 27.87 -37.17 -19.21
N ILE A 945 28.32 -36.81 -18.01
CA ILE A 945 27.72 -37.19 -16.73
C ILE A 945 27.26 -35.93 -16.03
N GLU A 946 25.96 -35.79 -15.96
CA GLU A 946 25.35 -34.60 -15.38
C GLU A 946 25.46 -34.65 -13.82
N GLU A 947 26.30 -33.77 -13.24
CA GLU A 947 26.67 -33.67 -11.81
C GLU A 947 25.83 -32.67 -10.99
N SER A 948 25.97 -32.67 -9.66
CA SER A 948 25.24 -31.73 -8.79
C SER A 948 25.79 -30.29 -8.84
N VAL A 949 27.09 -30.15 -9.11
CA VAL A 949 27.76 -28.88 -9.38
C VAL A 949 28.69 -29.09 -10.58
N GLU A 950 28.26 -28.66 -11.77
CA GLU A 950 29.01 -28.88 -13.02
C GLU A 950 30.35 -28.14 -13.08
N ASP A 951 30.53 -27.04 -12.33
CA ASP A 951 31.69 -26.17 -12.46
C ASP A 951 32.79 -26.44 -11.42
N ASN A 952 32.56 -27.33 -10.44
CA ASN A 952 33.55 -27.64 -9.39
C ASN A 952 34.75 -28.46 -9.90
N ASN A 953 34.65 -28.96 -11.13
CA ASN A 953 35.72 -29.58 -11.90
C ASN A 953 36.38 -28.60 -12.89
N PHE A 954 35.87 -27.36 -13.00
CA PHE A 954 36.37 -26.30 -13.90
C PHE A 954 37.15 -25.23 -13.18
N SER A 955 36.78 -24.87 -11.95
CA SER A 955 37.54 -23.89 -11.17
C SER A 955 37.15 -23.95 -9.70
N GLN A 956 38.14 -23.74 -8.83
CA GLN A 956 38.10 -23.81 -7.37
C GLN A 956 38.49 -25.18 -6.79
N GLY A 957 39.78 -25.27 -6.45
CA GLY A 957 40.34 -26.43 -5.80
C GLY A 957 39.58 -26.82 -4.54
N LEU A 958 38.96 -27.99 -4.61
CA LEU A 958 38.84 -28.94 -3.52
C LEU A 958 39.18 -30.35 -4.05
N GLY A 959 40.47 -30.59 -4.39
CA GLY A 959 40.93 -31.95 -4.72
C GLY A 959 42.35 -32.17 -5.30
N ILE A 960 42.92 -31.15 -5.98
CA ILE A 960 44.17 -31.16 -6.81
C ILE A 960 43.90 -31.56 -8.26
N ASP A 961 43.69 -30.55 -9.10
CA ASP A 961 43.40 -30.68 -10.54
C ASP A 961 44.53 -30.16 -11.44
N PHE A 962 45.64 -29.67 -10.85
CA PHE A 962 46.79 -29.17 -11.61
C PHE A 962 48.13 -29.59 -11.01
N ALA A 963 49.16 -29.61 -11.85
CA ALA A 963 50.56 -29.79 -11.48
C ALA A 963 51.43 -28.79 -12.23
N THR A 964 52.61 -28.50 -11.69
CA THR A 964 53.56 -27.57 -12.30
C THR A 964 54.78 -28.28 -12.86
N PHE A 965 55.28 -27.79 -13.99
CA PHE A 965 56.53 -28.25 -14.61
C PHE A 965 57.33 -27.06 -15.14
N GLN A 966 58.59 -27.33 -15.50
CA GLN A 966 59.50 -26.32 -16.04
C GLN A 966 59.65 -26.48 -17.55
N VAL A 967 59.55 -25.38 -18.29
CA VAL A 967 59.76 -25.34 -19.74
C VAL A 967 60.80 -24.29 -20.08
N ASN A 968 61.82 -24.64 -20.86
CA ASN A 968 62.79 -23.70 -21.39
C ASN A 968 62.32 -23.16 -22.75
N LEU A 969 61.94 -21.89 -22.79
CA LEU A 969 61.45 -21.21 -23.99
C LEU A 969 62.57 -20.65 -24.88
N GLY A 970 63.85 -20.83 -24.52
CA GLY A 970 64.99 -20.28 -25.26
C GLY A 970 65.21 -18.79 -24.98
N ALA A 971 66.12 -18.15 -25.73
CA ALA A 971 66.29 -16.69 -25.65
C ALA A 971 65.06 -15.98 -26.26
N PRO A 972 64.61 -14.83 -25.70
CA PRO A 972 63.44 -14.11 -26.18
C PRO A 972 63.54 -13.65 -27.65
#